data_AF-A0A919ABF8-F1
#
_entry.id   AF-A0A919ABF8-F1
#
_cell.length_a   1.000
_cell.length_b   1.000
_cell.length_c   1.000
_cell.angle_alpha   90.00
_cell.angle_beta   90.00
_cell.angle_gamma   90.00
#
_symmetry.space_group_name_H-M   'P 1'
#
loop_
_entity.id
_entity.type
_entity.pdbx_description
1 polymer ?
#
loop_
_entity_poly.entity_id
_entity_poly.type
_entity_poly.pdbx_seq_one_letter_code
_entity_poly.pdbx_strand_id
1 'polypeptide(L)'
;MGRRLALLIATYRYQDAGLRQLTAPAHDAEALAAVLKDPDIAGFEVTTLINEPQHRVGEAIGDFYRDRRRDDLTLLYFTGHGLKDDDGQLYLAMTDTRRDSLLFTGLSAERIDRAMSGSMSRQQVLILDCCYSGAFPAGRIAKADTAVHTLERFQGRGRTVLTASDATQYSFEGDRVHGEAARSVFTRHLVAGLRDGSADLDGDGDITVDELYRYTHERVVQEMPRQRPKKQDDVEGRTVIARNVNWTLPAYLRHAIRSPIAGDRLAALDGLGHLHRIGNDTVRRRVLEELRRLADDDSRLVSAAATARLRSVRSGEAGGEETRGPAEDASAEAPRPAPREVPAREAPAREVSRPPVGAPAPRVRRGVRRRTVLLGGVAAAVAAAVPTAIALYGSGSDGESGGSGSSSAPAPDPVTSVLFSPDGGTLLTAGYLDPVVQLWDPATGRRTGTVTFGEGPTGVYAMALGRDGEVLAEGDGDNAIRLLALRTRRVVRTLTGHTEHFATDGTGGSAVFAVAFSPDGKTLASGGVDETVRLWESATGRATAVITAHTGAVRSVAFSPDGRTVASGSDDRTVGLWKASDGRSVTTVAGLDGEVRSVVFSPDGKTLAIAHGGPPTLWDVATERGTSLGSLRDGAEAVAFSPDGETLAVGTYGGAVVLSEVATTRTRATLEGHTGEIADLAFSPDGTTLASAGYDGTARLWDLTTRRTAFTLTPPTPTPS
;
A
#
# COMPACT_ATOMS: atom_id res chain seq x y z
N MET A 1 23.09 8.93 -28.66
CA MET A 1 22.38 9.40 -27.46
C MET A 1 21.02 9.89 -27.93
N GLY A 2 19.95 9.47 -27.27
CA GLY A 2 18.62 9.97 -27.58
C GLY A 2 18.51 11.45 -27.27
N ARG A 3 17.61 12.14 -27.95
CA ARG A 3 17.33 13.55 -27.75
C ARG A 3 16.50 13.73 -26.49
N ARG A 4 16.70 14.87 -25.84
CA ARG A 4 15.86 15.33 -24.71
C ARG A 4 14.96 16.43 -25.24
N LEU A 5 13.65 16.18 -25.28
CA LEU A 5 12.66 17.05 -25.92
C LEU A 5 11.62 17.45 -24.88
N ALA A 6 11.32 18.73 -24.76
CA ALA A 6 10.26 19.20 -23.87
C ALA A 6 9.25 20.09 -24.59
N LEU A 7 7.97 19.88 -24.29
CA LEU A 7 6.86 20.74 -24.72
C LEU A 7 6.18 21.30 -23.47
N LEU A 8 6.27 22.61 -23.29
CA LEU A 8 5.69 23.33 -22.15
C LEU A 8 4.49 24.14 -22.65
N ILE A 9 3.33 23.93 -22.03
CA ILE A 9 2.09 24.60 -22.39
C ILE A 9 1.63 25.40 -21.19
N ALA A 10 1.46 26.71 -21.35
CA ALA A 10 0.86 27.56 -20.33
C ALA A 10 -0.39 28.26 -20.86
N THR A 11 -1.49 28.09 -20.15
CA THR A 11 -2.72 28.84 -20.42
C THR A 11 -3.13 29.60 -19.16
N TYR A 12 -3.27 30.91 -19.29
CA TYR A 12 -3.72 31.78 -18.22
C TYR A 12 -4.70 32.84 -18.67
N ARG A 13 -4.91 32.96 -19.99
CA ARG A 13 -5.95 33.77 -20.61
C ARG A 13 -7.02 32.93 -21.28
N TYR A 14 -8.26 33.18 -20.89
CA TYR A 14 -9.45 32.46 -21.34
C TYR A 14 -10.48 33.41 -21.95
N GLN A 15 -11.13 32.99 -23.03
CA GLN A 15 -12.24 33.71 -23.67
C GLN A 15 -13.56 33.55 -22.90
N ASP A 16 -13.78 32.39 -22.24
CA ASP A 16 -14.93 32.17 -21.36
C ASP A 16 -14.80 33.02 -20.10
N ALA A 17 -15.73 33.97 -19.92
CA ALA A 17 -15.72 34.91 -18.80
C ALA A 17 -15.86 34.24 -17.43
N GLY A 18 -16.30 32.99 -17.38
CA GLY A 18 -16.41 32.23 -16.14
C GLY A 18 -15.19 31.38 -15.80
N LEU A 19 -14.15 31.37 -16.64
CA LEU A 19 -12.82 30.89 -16.28
C LEU A 19 -11.98 32.04 -15.73
N ARG A 20 -11.56 31.92 -14.47
CA ARG A 20 -10.70 32.91 -13.83
C ARG A 20 -9.35 32.98 -14.55
N GLN A 21 -8.90 34.19 -14.86
CA GLN A 21 -7.56 34.42 -15.40
C GLN A 21 -6.50 34.08 -14.34
N LEU A 22 -5.43 33.43 -14.77
CA LEU A 22 -4.33 32.99 -13.91
C LEU A 22 -3.14 33.95 -14.05
N THR A 23 -2.23 33.94 -13.07
CA THR A 23 -1.07 34.85 -13.05
C THR A 23 0.27 34.12 -13.07
N ALA A 24 0.29 32.87 -12.60
CA ALA A 24 1.49 32.05 -12.50
C ALA A 24 1.90 31.31 -13.79
N PRO A 25 0.99 30.77 -14.64
CA PRO A 25 1.35 29.83 -15.69
C PRO A 25 2.45 30.29 -16.67
N ALA A 26 2.46 31.56 -17.06
CA ALA A 26 3.53 32.10 -17.93
C ALA A 26 4.90 31.99 -17.27
N HIS A 27 5.00 32.46 -16.03
CA HIS A 27 6.24 32.48 -15.26
C HIS A 27 6.70 31.07 -14.90
N ASP A 28 5.76 30.17 -14.62
CA ASP A 28 6.03 28.77 -14.31
C ASP A 28 6.65 28.06 -15.53
N ALA A 29 6.05 28.21 -16.71
CA ALA A 29 6.60 27.66 -17.94
C ALA A 29 7.95 28.28 -18.33
N GLU A 30 8.12 29.60 -18.18
CA GLU A 30 9.40 30.26 -18.44
C GLU A 30 10.50 29.79 -17.48
N ALA A 31 10.20 29.68 -16.19
CA ALA A 31 11.16 29.25 -15.17
C ALA A 31 11.59 27.79 -15.38
N LEU A 32 10.64 26.90 -15.67
CA LEU A 32 10.94 25.51 -15.99
C LEU A 32 11.70 25.38 -17.31
N ALA A 33 11.32 26.14 -18.34
CA ALA A 33 12.03 26.14 -19.63
C ALA A 33 13.50 26.57 -19.46
N ALA A 34 13.77 27.56 -18.62
CA ALA A 34 15.13 28.04 -18.39
C ALA A 34 16.03 26.94 -17.80
N VAL A 35 15.54 26.19 -16.81
CA VAL A 35 16.30 25.10 -16.18
C VAL A 35 16.42 23.90 -17.11
N LEU A 36 15.37 23.56 -17.85
CA LEU A 36 15.39 22.44 -18.78
C LEU A 36 16.36 22.67 -19.96
N LYS A 37 16.49 23.91 -20.45
CA LYS A 37 17.41 24.26 -21.55
C LYS A 37 18.88 24.25 -21.16
N ASP A 38 19.18 24.43 -19.88
CA ASP A 38 20.56 24.51 -19.40
C ASP A 38 21.28 23.17 -19.70
N PRO A 39 22.37 23.18 -20.51
CA PRO A 39 23.06 21.96 -20.93
C PRO A 39 23.80 21.27 -19.80
N ASP A 40 24.16 21.99 -18.74
CA ASP A 40 24.87 21.44 -17.59
C ASP A 40 23.88 20.78 -16.62
N ILE A 41 22.64 21.28 -16.55
CA ILE A 41 21.58 20.74 -15.70
C ILE A 41 20.80 19.63 -16.42
N ALA A 42 20.09 19.94 -17.51
CA ALA A 42 19.09 19.03 -18.08
C ALA A 42 19.20 18.83 -19.60
N GLY A 43 19.59 19.85 -20.36
CA GLY A 43 19.93 19.78 -21.77
C GLY A 43 18.78 19.41 -22.71
N PHE A 44 17.56 19.89 -22.43
CA PHE A 44 16.39 19.69 -23.28
C PHE A 44 16.30 20.71 -24.43
N GLU A 45 15.88 20.24 -25.58
CA GLU A 45 15.28 21.07 -26.63
C GLU A 45 13.85 21.41 -26.23
N VAL A 46 13.61 22.66 -25.79
CA VAL A 46 12.33 23.09 -25.20
C VAL A 46 11.51 23.92 -26.19
N THR A 47 10.28 23.49 -26.45
CA THR A 47 9.23 24.27 -27.14
C THR A 47 8.21 24.77 -26.11
N THR A 48 7.80 26.03 -26.20
CA THR A 48 6.83 26.63 -25.27
C THR A 48 5.65 27.21 -26.02
N LEU A 49 4.43 26.87 -25.62
CA LEU A 49 3.17 27.40 -26.15
C LEU A 49 2.45 28.18 -25.05
N ILE A 50 2.10 29.43 -25.33
CA ILE A 50 1.50 30.34 -24.35
C ILE A 50 0.17 30.86 -24.87
N ASN A 51 -0.93 30.62 -24.14
CA ASN A 51 -2.29 31.06 -24.50
C ASN A 51 -2.69 30.73 -25.95
N GLU A 52 -2.35 29.52 -26.39
CA GLU A 52 -2.73 29.01 -27.71
C GLU A 52 -4.11 28.32 -27.64
N PRO A 53 -4.89 28.35 -28.74
CA PRO A 53 -6.16 27.64 -28.83
C PRO A 53 -5.95 26.12 -28.94
N GLN A 54 -7.00 25.36 -28.62
CA GLN A 54 -6.97 23.91 -28.50
C GLN A 54 -6.43 23.18 -29.73
N HIS A 55 -6.75 23.66 -30.93
CA HIS A 55 -6.35 23.00 -32.18
C HIS A 55 -4.83 23.08 -32.41
N ARG A 56 -4.21 24.25 -32.13
CA ARG A 56 -2.76 24.49 -32.22
C ARG A 56 -2.01 23.62 -31.21
N VAL A 57 -2.45 23.63 -29.97
CA VAL A 57 -1.82 22.85 -28.90
C VAL A 57 -1.95 21.35 -29.18
N GLY A 58 -3.13 20.91 -29.60
CA GLY A 58 -3.37 19.52 -29.94
C GLY A 58 -2.60 19.01 -31.17
N GLU A 59 -2.32 19.87 -32.15
CA GLU A 59 -1.42 19.58 -33.27
C GLU A 59 0.03 19.44 -32.78
N ALA A 60 0.50 20.41 -31.98
CA ALA A 60 1.84 20.40 -31.42
C ALA A 60 2.13 19.16 -30.55
N ILE A 61 1.16 18.69 -29.74
CA ILE A 61 1.29 17.45 -28.98
C ILE A 61 1.42 16.24 -29.91
N GLY A 62 0.65 16.20 -30.99
CA GLY A 62 0.77 15.15 -32.01
C GLY A 62 2.16 15.11 -32.63
N ASP A 63 2.70 16.27 -33.01
CA ASP A 63 4.04 16.40 -33.60
C ASP A 63 5.16 16.11 -32.59
N PHE A 64 4.93 16.44 -31.32
CA PHE A 64 5.88 16.22 -30.23
C PHE A 64 6.13 14.73 -29.97
N TYR A 65 5.10 13.88 -30.10
CA TYR A 65 5.21 12.44 -29.91
C TYR A 65 5.43 11.64 -31.21
N ARG A 66 5.26 12.27 -32.38
CA ARG A 66 5.54 11.66 -33.68
C ARG A 66 7.05 11.49 -33.90
N ASP A 67 7.44 10.40 -34.54
CA ASP A 67 8.83 10.16 -34.98
C ASP A 67 9.88 10.28 -33.85
N ARG A 68 9.55 9.79 -32.65
CA ARG A 68 10.50 9.67 -31.54
C ARG A 68 11.28 8.36 -31.63
N ARG A 69 12.54 8.37 -31.21
CA ARG A 69 13.36 7.16 -31.05
C ARG A 69 13.10 6.53 -29.69
N ARG A 70 13.45 5.24 -29.54
CA ARG A 70 13.25 4.50 -28.28
C ARG A 70 14.00 5.09 -27.08
N ASP A 71 15.16 5.69 -27.34
CA ASP A 71 16.05 6.29 -26.37
C ASP A 71 15.84 7.81 -26.18
N ASP A 72 14.91 8.43 -26.92
CA ASP A 72 14.56 9.84 -26.69
C ASP A 72 13.80 9.99 -25.37
N LEU A 73 14.14 11.02 -24.60
CA LEU A 73 13.42 11.43 -23.39
C LEU A 73 12.49 12.59 -23.74
N THR A 74 11.18 12.38 -23.61
CA THR A 74 10.16 13.41 -23.87
C THR A 74 9.56 13.90 -22.57
N LEU A 75 9.41 15.22 -22.39
CA LEU A 75 8.74 15.84 -21.25
C LEU A 75 7.61 16.77 -21.73
N LEU A 76 6.36 16.43 -21.42
CA LEU A 76 5.21 17.31 -21.63
C LEU A 76 4.84 17.96 -20.29
N TYR A 77 4.82 19.28 -20.24
CA TYR A 77 4.41 20.04 -19.05
C TYR A 77 3.23 20.94 -19.39
N PHE A 78 2.20 20.92 -18.56
CA PHE A 78 1.05 21.82 -18.67
C PHE A 78 0.88 22.61 -17.38
N THR A 79 0.63 23.92 -17.50
CA THR A 79 0.20 24.78 -16.40
C THR A 79 -1.00 25.63 -16.80
N GLY A 80 -2.03 25.66 -15.95
CA GLY A 80 -3.30 26.33 -16.24
C GLY A 80 -4.49 25.72 -15.50
N HIS A 81 -5.70 25.88 -16.04
CA HIS A 81 -6.88 25.20 -15.48
C HIS A 81 -7.01 23.78 -16.01
N GLY A 82 -7.24 22.83 -15.10
CA GLY A 82 -7.84 21.54 -15.40
C GLY A 82 -9.33 21.64 -15.14
N LEU A 83 -10.14 21.07 -16.03
CA LEU A 83 -11.60 21.07 -15.98
C LEU A 83 -12.09 19.63 -16.08
N LYS A 84 -13.26 19.34 -15.51
CA LYS A 84 -13.92 18.04 -15.63
C LYS A 84 -15.32 18.22 -16.19
N ASP A 85 -15.73 17.29 -17.06
CA ASP A 85 -17.13 17.18 -17.48
C ASP A 85 -17.94 16.36 -16.47
N ASP A 86 -19.24 16.21 -16.74
CA ASP A 86 -20.18 15.49 -15.86
C ASP A 86 -19.81 14.00 -15.70
N ASP A 87 -19.06 13.44 -16.66
CA ASP A 87 -18.55 12.07 -16.65
C ASP A 87 -17.17 11.97 -15.96
N GLY A 88 -16.66 13.08 -15.41
CA GLY A 88 -15.39 13.14 -14.69
C GLY A 88 -14.14 13.14 -15.58
N GLN A 89 -14.27 13.28 -16.91
CA GLN A 89 -13.14 13.31 -17.83
C GLN A 89 -12.34 14.59 -17.70
N LEU A 90 -11.02 14.48 -17.62
CA LEU A 90 -10.13 15.64 -17.53
C LEU A 90 -9.95 16.32 -18.89
N TYR A 91 -10.15 17.63 -18.90
CA TYR A 91 -9.77 18.54 -19.98
C TYR A 91 -8.80 19.59 -19.47
N LEU A 92 -7.75 19.87 -20.23
CA LEU A 92 -6.87 21.00 -20.01
C LEU A 92 -7.47 22.22 -20.71
N ALA A 93 -7.67 23.31 -19.98
CA ALA A 93 -8.27 24.52 -20.51
C ALA A 93 -7.27 25.29 -21.39
N MET A 94 -7.70 25.56 -22.61
CA MET A 94 -7.01 26.33 -23.64
C MET A 94 -7.67 27.72 -23.74
N THR A 95 -7.10 28.64 -24.52
CA THR A 95 -7.62 30.01 -24.58
C THR A 95 -9.05 30.10 -25.12
N ASP A 96 -9.45 29.17 -26.00
CA ASP A 96 -10.78 29.06 -26.61
C ASP A 96 -11.72 28.06 -25.89
N THR A 97 -11.32 27.53 -24.73
CA THR A 97 -12.17 26.61 -23.96
C THR A 97 -13.41 27.31 -23.41
N ARG A 98 -14.57 26.68 -23.63
CA ARG A 98 -15.88 27.07 -23.08
C ARG A 98 -16.39 26.00 -22.13
N ARG A 99 -16.81 26.39 -20.93
CA ARG A 99 -17.20 25.45 -19.86
C ARG A 99 -18.46 24.65 -20.17
N ASP A 100 -19.33 25.21 -21.01
CA ASP A 100 -20.55 24.57 -21.52
C ASP A 100 -20.30 23.65 -22.74
N SER A 101 -19.05 23.53 -23.21
CA SER A 101 -18.69 22.79 -24.42
C SER A 101 -17.27 22.21 -24.35
N LEU A 102 -16.93 21.57 -23.22
CA LEU A 102 -15.60 21.02 -22.96
C LEU A 102 -15.15 19.99 -24.01
N LEU A 103 -16.06 19.11 -24.44
CA LEU A 103 -15.79 18.07 -25.44
C LEU A 103 -15.16 18.61 -26.74
N PHE A 104 -15.54 19.82 -27.15
CA PHE A 104 -15.11 20.41 -28.42
C PHE A 104 -14.04 21.49 -28.26
N THR A 105 -13.94 22.10 -27.08
CA THR A 105 -13.13 23.32 -26.88
C THR A 105 -12.02 23.14 -25.83
N GLY A 106 -12.07 22.06 -25.05
CA GLY A 106 -11.00 21.65 -24.15
C GLY A 106 -10.03 20.67 -24.81
N LEU A 107 -8.81 20.58 -24.27
CA LEU A 107 -7.86 19.55 -24.65
C LEU A 107 -8.06 18.32 -23.76
N SER A 108 -8.67 17.25 -24.26
CA SER A 108 -8.96 16.07 -23.46
C SER A 108 -7.70 15.29 -23.10
N ALA A 109 -7.68 14.71 -21.89
CA ALA A 109 -6.63 13.79 -21.46
C ALA A 109 -6.50 12.57 -22.40
N GLU A 110 -7.61 12.11 -23.00
CA GLU A 110 -7.61 11.04 -24.00
C GLU A 110 -6.76 11.37 -25.23
N ARG A 111 -6.81 12.63 -25.71
CA ARG A 111 -6.02 13.06 -26.86
C ARG A 111 -4.52 13.01 -26.56
N ILE A 112 -4.13 13.38 -25.34
CA ILE A 112 -2.75 13.33 -24.85
C ILE A 112 -2.30 11.87 -24.73
N ASP A 113 -3.10 11.01 -24.12
CA ASP A 113 -2.77 9.60 -23.94
C ASP A 113 -2.62 8.88 -25.29
N ARG A 114 -3.48 9.17 -26.25
CA ARG A 114 -3.37 8.64 -27.62
C ARG A 114 -2.05 9.04 -28.29
N ALA A 115 -1.62 10.30 -28.10
CA ALA A 115 -0.35 10.77 -28.64
C ALA A 115 0.85 10.08 -27.96
N MET A 116 0.84 9.98 -26.63
CA MET A 116 1.85 9.23 -25.85
C MET A 116 1.90 7.74 -26.25
N SER A 117 0.75 7.14 -26.53
CA SER A 117 0.61 5.75 -27.01
C SER A 117 1.14 5.53 -28.41
N GLY A 118 1.07 6.54 -29.27
CA GLY A 118 1.67 6.49 -30.60
C GLY A 118 3.20 6.65 -30.60
N SER A 119 3.81 7.12 -29.51
CA SER A 119 5.25 7.39 -29.44
C SER A 119 6.07 6.11 -29.28
N MET A 120 7.18 6.01 -30.00
CA MET A 120 8.15 4.90 -29.84
C MET A 120 9.14 5.13 -28.68
N SER A 121 9.19 6.34 -28.11
CA SER A 121 10.03 6.63 -26.94
C SER A 121 9.59 5.78 -25.75
N ARG A 122 10.56 5.23 -25.02
CA ARG A 122 10.36 4.49 -23.77
C ARG A 122 10.64 5.34 -22.53
N GLN A 123 10.79 6.65 -22.70
CA GLN A 123 11.07 7.59 -21.62
C GLN A 123 10.21 8.82 -21.84
N GLN A 124 9.00 8.79 -21.29
CA GLN A 124 8.00 9.83 -21.47
C GLN A 124 7.59 10.37 -20.10
N VAL A 125 7.76 11.66 -19.88
CA VAL A 125 7.38 12.35 -18.64
C VAL A 125 6.22 13.29 -18.96
N LEU A 126 5.15 13.22 -18.17
CA LEU A 126 4.03 14.15 -18.22
C LEU A 126 3.90 14.83 -16.87
N ILE A 127 3.90 16.16 -16.84
CA ILE A 127 3.75 16.95 -15.63
C ILE A 127 2.54 17.87 -15.79
N LEU A 128 1.54 17.73 -14.92
CA LEU A 128 0.31 18.50 -14.93
C LEU A 128 0.24 19.42 -13.72
N ASP A 129 0.52 20.71 -13.93
CA ASP A 129 0.35 21.78 -12.95
C ASP A 129 -0.99 22.49 -13.12
N CYS A 130 -2.06 21.76 -12.81
CA CYS A 130 -3.41 22.29 -12.90
C CYS A 130 -4.31 21.66 -11.84
N CYS A 131 -5.40 22.36 -11.51
CA CYS A 131 -6.44 21.82 -10.64
C CYS A 131 -6.97 20.48 -11.18
N TYR A 132 -7.38 19.59 -10.28
CA TYR A 132 -8.03 18.31 -10.63
C TYR A 132 -7.17 17.30 -11.40
N SER A 133 -5.84 17.48 -11.45
CA SER A 133 -4.92 16.63 -12.20
C SER A 133 -4.70 15.22 -11.60
N GLY A 134 -4.96 15.00 -10.31
CA GLY A 134 -4.60 13.78 -9.56
C GLY A 134 -5.67 12.69 -9.28
N ALA A 135 -6.84 12.68 -9.94
CA ALA A 135 -7.92 11.64 -9.95
C ALA A 135 -8.72 11.30 -8.65
N PHE A 136 -10.06 11.12 -8.82
CA PHE A 136 -11.29 11.42 -8.01
C PHE A 136 -11.70 10.50 -6.81
N PRO A 137 -12.49 11.00 -5.82
CA PRO A 137 -13.42 10.21 -4.99
C PRO A 137 -14.88 10.27 -5.50
N ALA A 138 -15.44 9.17 -6.00
CA ALA A 138 -16.84 9.15 -6.46
C ALA A 138 -17.81 9.37 -5.29
N GLY A 139 -18.51 10.50 -5.31
CA GLY A 139 -19.47 10.85 -4.28
C GLY A 139 -20.47 11.92 -4.72
N ARG A 140 -21.30 11.62 -5.73
CA ARG A 140 -22.74 11.90 -5.80
C ARG A 140 -23.29 11.61 -7.20
N ILE A 141 -24.15 10.59 -7.28
CA ILE A 141 -25.26 10.44 -8.23
C ILE A 141 -24.97 10.85 -9.68
N ALA A 142 -24.43 9.92 -10.48
CA ALA A 142 -24.75 9.81 -11.90
C ALA A 142 -24.46 8.38 -12.38
N LYS A 143 -25.43 7.79 -13.08
CA LYS A 143 -25.31 6.51 -13.76
C LYS A 143 -24.38 6.65 -14.96
N ALA A 144 -23.17 6.10 -14.89
CA ALA A 144 -22.46 5.53 -16.05
C ALA A 144 -21.20 4.80 -15.58
N ASP A 145 -21.03 3.57 -16.06
CA ASP A 145 -19.80 2.80 -16.00
C ASP A 145 -18.61 3.60 -16.57
N THR A 146 -17.40 3.23 -16.13
CA THR A 146 -16.07 3.76 -16.49
C THR A 146 -15.62 5.08 -15.85
N ALA A 147 -15.28 5.01 -14.56
CA ALA A 147 -14.40 5.99 -13.91
C ALA A 147 -13.00 5.88 -14.53
N VAL A 148 -12.61 6.85 -15.37
CA VAL A 148 -11.24 6.91 -15.88
C VAL A 148 -10.41 7.79 -14.97
N HIS A 149 -9.58 7.15 -14.15
CA HIS A 149 -8.59 7.85 -13.34
C HIS A 149 -7.58 8.51 -14.28
N THR A 150 -7.40 9.83 -14.21
CA THR A 150 -6.45 10.57 -15.07
C THR A 150 -5.07 9.93 -15.09
N LEU A 151 -4.53 9.53 -13.93
CA LEU A 151 -3.22 8.86 -13.83
C LEU A 151 -3.23 7.43 -14.39
N GLU A 152 -4.31 6.65 -14.19
CA GLU A 152 -4.42 5.30 -14.77
C GLU A 152 -4.58 5.35 -16.28
N ARG A 153 -5.24 6.39 -16.80
CA ARG A 153 -5.38 6.62 -18.25
C ARG A 153 -4.04 6.71 -18.94
N PHE A 154 -3.06 7.35 -18.29
CA PHE A 154 -1.73 7.52 -18.85
C PHE A 154 -0.80 6.31 -18.58
N GLN A 155 -1.29 5.20 -18.03
CA GLN A 155 -0.48 3.99 -17.82
C GLN A 155 0.08 3.46 -19.13
N GLY A 156 1.38 3.13 -19.10
CA GLY A 156 2.08 2.61 -20.25
C GLY A 156 3.55 2.41 -19.94
N ARG A 157 4.18 1.44 -20.62
CA ARG A 157 5.62 1.18 -20.45
C ARG A 157 6.43 2.42 -20.77
N GLY A 158 7.30 2.82 -19.84
CA GLY A 158 8.22 3.93 -20.04
C GLY A 158 7.58 5.32 -19.91
N ARG A 159 6.44 5.43 -19.22
CA ARG A 159 5.76 6.69 -18.95
C ARG A 159 5.79 7.00 -17.46
N THR A 160 6.06 8.25 -17.13
CA THR A 160 6.01 8.79 -15.77
C THR A 160 5.10 10.01 -15.75
N VAL A 161 4.08 10.00 -14.90
CA VAL A 161 3.16 11.14 -14.77
C VAL A 161 3.26 11.74 -13.38
N LEU A 162 3.36 13.07 -13.31
CA LEU A 162 3.40 13.87 -12.10
C LEU A 162 2.28 14.91 -12.14
N THR A 163 1.61 15.15 -11.03
CA THR A 163 0.51 16.11 -10.92
C THR A 163 0.73 17.04 -9.74
N ALA A 164 0.39 18.31 -9.90
CA ALA A 164 0.58 19.32 -8.85
C ALA A 164 -0.45 19.27 -7.73
N SER A 165 -1.62 18.68 -7.99
CA SER A 165 -2.69 18.53 -7.02
C SER A 165 -3.20 17.09 -7.03
N ASP A 166 -3.88 16.72 -5.94
CA ASP A 166 -4.74 15.55 -5.95
C ASP A 166 -6.05 15.83 -6.71
N ALA A 167 -7.03 14.95 -6.53
CA ALA A 167 -8.32 14.98 -7.20
C ALA A 167 -9.25 16.13 -6.87
N THR A 168 -9.18 16.64 -5.64
CA THR A 168 -10.15 17.55 -5.03
C THR A 168 -9.52 18.89 -4.68
N GLN A 169 -8.19 18.99 -4.80
CA GLN A 169 -7.43 20.18 -4.51
C GLN A 169 -7.30 21.12 -5.71
N TYR A 170 -7.23 22.40 -5.38
CA TYR A 170 -6.82 23.45 -6.30
C TYR A 170 -5.29 23.49 -6.36
N SER A 171 -4.70 23.61 -7.56
CA SER A 171 -3.30 24.01 -7.67
C SER A 171 -3.19 25.48 -7.26
N PHE A 172 -2.29 25.79 -6.32
CA PHE A 172 -2.20 27.13 -5.71
C PHE A 172 -1.15 28.00 -6.40
N GLU A 173 -1.55 29.21 -6.80
CA GLU A 173 -0.63 30.28 -7.20
C GLU A 173 -0.10 30.94 -5.92
N GLY A 174 1.19 30.77 -5.59
CA GLY A 174 1.77 31.35 -4.37
C GLY A 174 1.59 32.87 -4.29
N ASP A 175 1.47 33.39 -3.07
CA ASP A 175 1.33 34.83 -2.83
C ASP A 175 2.54 35.61 -3.37
N ARG A 176 2.31 36.86 -3.77
CA ARG A 176 3.35 37.80 -4.20
C ARG A 176 4.31 38.08 -3.03
N VAL A 177 5.39 37.32 -2.92
CA VAL A 177 6.50 37.66 -2.04
C VAL A 177 7.24 38.83 -2.69
N HIS A 178 7.18 40.00 -2.04
CA HIS A 178 7.92 41.24 -2.32
C HIS A 178 8.64 41.35 -3.68
N GLY A 179 7.92 41.81 -4.71
CA GLY A 179 8.51 42.23 -5.98
C GLY A 179 8.75 41.13 -7.01
N GLU A 180 8.53 39.86 -6.68
CA GLU A 180 8.55 38.74 -7.63
C GLU A 180 7.14 38.43 -8.15
N ALA A 181 7.07 37.97 -9.41
CA ALA A 181 5.81 37.54 -10.02
C ALA A 181 5.26 36.28 -9.34
N ALA A 182 3.92 36.17 -9.28
CA ALA A 182 3.26 34.98 -8.74
C ALA A 182 3.72 33.72 -9.50
N ARG A 183 4.04 32.65 -8.77
CA ARG A 183 4.45 31.33 -9.30
C ARG A 183 3.65 30.25 -8.58
N SER A 184 3.38 29.14 -9.24
CA SER A 184 2.74 28.01 -8.55
C SER A 184 3.69 27.44 -7.49
N VAL A 185 3.13 27.02 -6.36
CA VAL A 185 3.93 26.42 -5.27
C VAL A 185 4.62 25.15 -5.76
N PHE A 186 3.92 24.35 -6.55
CA PHE A 186 4.44 23.14 -7.17
C PHE A 186 5.60 23.41 -8.12
N THR A 187 5.42 24.28 -9.12
CA THR A 187 6.46 24.52 -10.13
C THR A 187 7.64 25.27 -9.54
N ARG A 188 7.45 26.13 -8.54
CA ARG A 188 8.57 26.76 -7.83
C ARG A 188 9.49 25.74 -7.17
N HIS A 189 8.94 24.75 -6.47
CA HIS A 189 9.74 23.68 -5.84
C HIS A 189 10.34 22.74 -6.89
N LEU A 190 9.61 22.41 -7.95
CA LEU A 190 10.14 21.62 -9.07
C LEU A 190 11.39 22.30 -9.70
N VAL A 191 11.29 23.60 -9.97
CA VAL A 191 12.38 24.41 -10.55
C VAL A 191 13.54 24.54 -9.56
N ALA A 192 13.28 24.79 -8.28
CA ALA A 192 14.32 24.89 -7.25
C ALA A 192 15.09 23.57 -7.11
N GLY A 193 14.38 22.44 -7.04
CA GLY A 193 14.99 21.11 -6.93
C GLY A 193 15.96 20.80 -8.07
N LEU A 194 15.58 21.13 -9.30
CA LEU A 194 16.41 20.98 -10.50
C LEU A 194 17.58 21.96 -10.54
N ARG A 195 17.31 23.25 -10.27
CA ARG A 195 18.32 24.33 -10.40
C ARG A 195 19.40 24.24 -9.33
N ASP A 196 18.99 24.05 -8.09
CA ASP A 196 19.88 24.06 -6.95
C ASP A 196 20.52 22.69 -6.75
N GLY A 197 19.99 21.65 -7.40
CA GLY A 197 20.43 20.28 -7.27
C GLY A 197 19.97 19.60 -5.99
N SER A 198 19.11 20.26 -5.20
CA SER A 198 18.61 19.73 -3.93
C SER A 198 17.66 18.54 -4.09
N ALA A 199 17.22 18.26 -5.31
CA ALA A 199 16.45 17.07 -5.64
C ALA A 199 17.30 15.82 -5.86
N ASP A 200 18.63 15.89 -5.79
CA ASP A 200 19.52 14.72 -5.74
C ASP A 200 19.57 14.23 -4.29
N LEU A 201 18.79 13.18 -4.01
CA LEU A 201 18.50 12.75 -2.64
C LEU A 201 19.43 11.62 -2.18
N ASP A 202 19.98 10.83 -3.09
CA ASP A 202 20.97 9.80 -2.78
C ASP A 202 22.43 10.29 -2.92
N GLY A 203 22.63 11.48 -3.48
CA GLY A 203 23.93 12.12 -3.61
C GLY A 203 24.79 11.52 -4.71
N ASP A 204 24.20 10.82 -5.69
CA ASP A 204 24.91 10.24 -6.83
C ASP A 204 25.25 11.28 -7.92
N GLY A 205 24.74 12.50 -7.81
CA GLY A 205 25.02 13.62 -8.69
C GLY A 205 24.10 13.71 -9.91
N ASP A 206 23.23 12.73 -10.12
CA ASP A 206 22.13 12.77 -11.06
C ASP A 206 20.82 13.07 -10.30
N ILE A 207 19.82 13.59 -11.01
CA ILE A 207 18.48 13.80 -10.47
C ILE A 207 17.55 12.94 -11.29
N THR A 208 16.97 11.94 -10.66
CA THR A 208 15.92 11.11 -11.27
C THR A 208 14.55 11.74 -11.12
N VAL A 209 13.59 11.30 -11.94
CA VAL A 209 12.20 11.76 -11.82
C VAL A 209 11.61 11.39 -10.45
N ASP A 210 12.05 10.29 -9.84
CA ASP A 210 11.61 9.87 -8.50
C ASP A 210 12.10 10.79 -7.41
N GLU A 211 13.36 11.20 -7.47
CA GLU A 211 13.90 12.10 -6.46
C GLU A 211 13.35 13.50 -6.65
N LEU A 212 13.19 13.97 -7.90
CA LEU A 212 12.50 15.21 -8.19
C LEU A 212 11.07 15.21 -7.66
N TYR A 213 10.33 14.12 -7.84
CA TYR A 213 9.00 13.97 -7.28
C TYR A 213 9.02 14.01 -5.76
N ARG A 214 9.86 13.19 -5.11
CA ARG A 214 9.95 13.09 -3.65
C ARG A 214 10.30 14.43 -3.02
N TYR A 215 11.32 15.10 -3.55
CA TYR A 215 11.71 16.46 -3.15
C TYR A 215 10.54 17.44 -3.31
N THR A 216 9.91 17.46 -4.49
CA THR A 216 8.82 18.42 -4.78
C THR A 216 7.61 18.14 -3.90
N HIS A 217 7.25 16.88 -3.68
CA HIS A 217 6.16 16.48 -2.81
C HIS A 217 6.39 16.96 -1.37
N GLU A 218 7.54 16.63 -0.79
CA GLU A 218 7.90 17.04 0.57
C GLU A 218 7.85 18.56 0.75
N ARG A 219 8.44 19.31 -0.17
CA ARG A 219 8.49 20.78 -0.10
C ARG A 219 7.14 21.45 -0.30
N VAL A 220 6.33 20.96 -1.23
CA VAL A 220 4.99 21.47 -1.49
C VAL A 220 4.08 21.18 -0.30
N VAL A 221 4.10 19.96 0.26
CA VAL A 221 3.29 19.60 1.42
C VAL A 221 3.73 20.36 2.67
N GLN A 222 5.04 20.59 2.84
CA GLN A 222 5.58 21.38 3.95
C GLN A 222 5.09 22.84 3.90
N GLU A 223 5.05 23.45 2.71
CA GLU A 223 4.63 24.85 2.56
C GLU A 223 3.11 25.01 2.48
N MET A 224 2.44 24.10 1.78
CA MET A 224 1.00 24.10 1.53
C MET A 224 0.44 22.69 1.80
N PRO A 225 0.13 22.35 3.06
CA PRO A 225 -0.36 21.01 3.43
C PRO A 225 -1.65 20.56 2.71
N ARG A 226 -2.39 21.53 2.14
CA ARG A 226 -3.60 21.32 1.34
C ARG A 226 -3.33 21.07 -0.15
N GLN A 227 -2.08 21.09 -0.60
CA GLN A 227 -1.68 20.74 -1.97
C GLN A 227 -0.78 19.51 -1.88
N ARG A 228 -1.21 18.39 -2.48
CA ARG A 228 -0.52 17.10 -2.44
C ARG A 228 -0.20 16.67 -3.86
N PRO A 229 1.04 16.90 -4.32
CA PRO A 229 1.48 16.39 -5.60
C PRO A 229 1.41 14.86 -5.63
N LYS A 230 1.03 14.28 -6.76
CA LYS A 230 1.04 12.82 -6.96
C LYS A 230 1.95 12.44 -8.11
N LYS A 231 2.53 11.25 -8.01
CA LYS A 231 3.20 10.56 -9.12
C LYS A 231 2.45 9.26 -9.38
N GLN A 232 2.41 8.84 -10.64
CA GLN A 232 1.90 7.54 -11.03
C GLN A 232 2.67 6.39 -10.35
N ASP A 233 1.93 5.45 -9.79
CA ASP A 233 2.45 4.23 -9.15
C ASP A 233 3.04 3.25 -10.19
N ASP A 234 3.95 2.37 -9.78
CA ASP A 234 4.58 1.32 -10.61
C ASP A 234 5.38 1.80 -11.84
N VAL A 235 5.79 3.06 -11.88
CA VAL A 235 6.68 3.58 -12.92
C VAL A 235 8.14 3.40 -12.55
N GLU A 236 8.95 2.86 -13.48
CA GLU A 236 10.42 2.82 -13.38
C GLU A 236 10.99 4.24 -13.18
N GLY A 237 11.20 4.59 -11.91
CA GLY A 237 11.64 5.90 -11.45
C GLY A 237 13.08 6.31 -11.75
N ARG A 238 13.85 5.42 -12.37
CA ARG A 238 15.30 5.61 -12.64
C ARG A 238 15.59 6.54 -13.82
N THR A 239 14.59 7.22 -14.38
CA THR A 239 14.81 8.13 -15.50
C THR A 239 15.52 9.38 -15.01
N VAL A 240 16.78 9.55 -15.41
CA VAL A 240 17.58 10.75 -15.09
C VAL A 240 17.07 11.94 -15.88
N ILE A 241 16.48 12.91 -15.18
CA ILE A 241 15.91 14.12 -15.77
C ILE A 241 16.92 15.28 -15.77
N ALA A 242 17.81 15.36 -14.78
CA ALA A 242 18.82 16.41 -14.68
C ALA A 242 20.08 15.92 -13.95
N ARG A 243 21.07 16.79 -13.83
CA ARG A 243 22.30 16.61 -13.06
C ARG A 243 22.36 17.64 -11.94
N ASN A 244 22.92 17.24 -10.81
CA ASN A 244 23.23 18.13 -9.72
C ASN A 244 24.54 18.89 -10.01
N VAL A 245 24.44 20.04 -10.68
CA VAL A 245 25.60 20.90 -11.00
C VAL A 245 26.24 21.53 -9.75
N ASN A 246 25.52 21.59 -8.64
CA ASN A 246 25.99 22.12 -7.36
C ASN A 246 26.43 21.00 -6.40
N TRP A 247 26.65 19.78 -6.92
CA TRP A 247 26.97 18.65 -6.08
C TRP A 247 28.23 18.92 -5.25
N THR A 248 28.11 18.67 -3.96
CA THR A 248 29.23 18.71 -3.04
C THR A 248 29.22 17.46 -2.19
N LEU A 249 30.40 17.02 -1.76
CA LEU A 249 30.51 15.86 -0.89
C LEU A 249 29.57 16.01 0.32
N PRO A 250 28.76 15.00 0.69
CA PRO A 250 27.82 15.09 1.81
C PRO A 250 28.48 15.61 3.08
N ALA A 251 27.75 16.43 3.86
CA ALA A 251 28.29 17.13 5.01
C ALA A 251 28.98 16.19 6.01
N TYR A 252 28.33 15.05 6.33
CA TYR A 252 28.89 14.06 7.25
C TYR A 252 30.25 13.51 6.76
N LEU A 253 30.42 13.26 5.46
CA LEU A 253 31.71 12.84 4.89
C LEU A 253 32.72 13.98 4.90
N ARG A 254 32.33 15.22 4.56
CA ARG A 254 33.22 16.38 4.63
C ARG A 254 33.77 16.61 6.04
N HIS A 255 32.93 16.42 7.05
CA HIS A 255 33.35 16.52 8.45
C HIS A 255 34.24 15.35 8.85
N ALA A 256 33.85 14.12 8.49
CA ALA A 256 34.60 12.92 8.84
C ALA A 256 36.01 12.91 8.24
N ILE A 257 36.20 13.24 6.95
CA ILE A 257 37.52 13.25 6.29
C ILE A 257 38.46 14.36 6.80
N ARG A 258 37.90 15.39 7.46
CA ARG A 258 38.67 16.50 8.07
C ARG A 258 38.81 16.34 9.58
N SER A 259 38.24 15.29 10.16
CA SER A 259 38.31 15.06 11.60
C SER A 259 39.76 14.88 12.03
N PRO A 260 40.19 15.47 13.17
CA PRO A 260 41.50 15.17 13.74
C PRO A 260 41.61 13.71 14.19
N ILE A 261 40.49 13.01 14.36
CA ILE A 261 40.42 11.62 14.79
C ILE A 261 40.58 10.70 13.57
N ALA A 262 41.65 9.91 13.55
CA ALA A 262 41.93 9.00 12.43
C ALA A 262 40.85 7.92 12.23
N GLY A 263 40.16 7.52 13.29
CA GLY A 263 39.04 6.57 13.22
C GLY A 263 37.88 7.09 12.36
N ASP A 264 37.54 8.37 12.48
CA ASP A 264 36.46 9.00 11.69
C ASP A 264 36.84 9.06 10.21
N ARG A 265 38.10 9.44 9.92
CA ARG A 265 38.62 9.47 8.55
C ARG A 265 38.65 8.07 7.93
N LEU A 266 38.98 7.05 8.72
CA LEU A 266 38.95 5.65 8.30
C LEU A 266 37.52 5.19 7.97
N ALA A 267 36.55 5.51 8.84
CA ALA A 267 35.13 5.19 8.62
C ALA A 267 34.56 5.90 7.37
N ALA A 268 35.03 7.12 7.07
CA ALA A 268 34.61 7.87 5.90
C ALA A 268 34.97 7.19 4.56
N LEU A 269 35.99 6.31 4.52
CA LEU A 269 36.42 5.62 3.30
C LEU A 269 35.33 4.69 2.73
N ASP A 270 34.44 4.16 3.57
CA ASP A 270 33.32 3.33 3.11
C ASP A 270 32.23 4.15 2.44
N GLY A 271 31.89 5.32 2.99
CA GLY A 271 30.97 6.26 2.36
C GLY A 271 31.51 6.83 1.05
N LEU A 272 32.80 7.17 0.99
CA LEU A 272 33.47 7.52 -0.27
C LEU A 272 33.42 6.36 -1.28
N GLY A 273 33.71 5.13 -0.84
CA GLY A 273 33.63 3.95 -1.69
C GLY A 273 32.21 3.69 -2.23
N HIS A 274 31.18 3.97 -1.45
CA HIS A 274 29.79 3.88 -1.88
C HIS A 274 29.46 4.92 -2.95
N LEU A 275 29.78 6.20 -2.70
CA LEU A 275 29.57 7.30 -3.67
C LEU A 275 30.31 7.07 -4.98
N HIS A 276 31.51 6.49 -4.95
CA HIS A 276 32.23 6.15 -6.18
C HIS A 276 31.50 5.08 -7.03
N ARG A 277 30.80 4.12 -6.38
CA ARG A 277 30.08 3.07 -7.09
C ARG A 277 28.80 3.57 -7.75
N ILE A 278 28.03 4.39 -7.04
CA ILE A 278 26.72 4.85 -7.50
C ILE A 278 26.83 6.15 -8.33
N GLY A 279 27.76 7.02 -7.98
CA GLY A 279 27.80 8.38 -8.50
C GLY A 279 28.18 8.50 -9.96
N ASN A 280 27.75 9.59 -10.60
CA ASN A 280 28.14 9.95 -11.95
C ASN A 280 29.63 10.36 -12.03
N ASP A 281 30.10 10.73 -13.22
CA ASP A 281 31.52 11.02 -13.45
C ASP A 281 32.04 12.20 -12.62
N THR A 282 31.20 13.19 -12.29
CA THR A 282 31.57 14.32 -11.42
C THR A 282 31.79 13.84 -9.99
N VAL A 283 30.87 13.03 -9.46
CA VAL A 283 30.99 12.43 -8.12
C VAL A 283 32.19 11.52 -8.04
N ARG A 284 32.37 10.61 -9.02
CA ARG A 284 33.52 9.70 -9.06
C ARG A 284 34.85 10.46 -9.06
N ARG A 285 34.96 11.51 -9.88
CA ARG A 285 36.17 12.34 -9.95
C ARG A 285 36.47 12.98 -8.59
N ARG A 286 35.45 13.55 -7.95
CA ARG A 286 35.61 14.22 -6.65
C ARG A 286 35.96 13.25 -5.54
N VAL A 287 35.33 12.08 -5.51
CA VAL A 287 35.68 11.02 -4.56
C VAL A 287 37.13 10.58 -4.74
N LEU A 288 37.59 10.41 -5.98
CA LEU A 288 38.99 10.04 -6.25
C LEU A 288 39.98 11.11 -5.81
N GLU A 289 39.63 12.40 -5.90
CA GLU A 289 40.45 13.48 -5.33
C GLU A 289 40.59 13.37 -3.81
N GLU A 290 39.50 13.16 -3.08
CA GLU A 290 39.54 13.02 -1.62
C GLU A 290 40.25 11.72 -1.19
N LEU A 291 40.07 10.62 -1.92
CA LEU A 291 40.82 9.39 -1.67
C LEU A 291 42.33 9.54 -1.90
N ARG A 292 42.76 10.30 -2.92
CA ARG A 292 44.17 10.63 -3.13
C ARG A 292 44.72 11.47 -1.99
N ARG A 293 43.95 12.45 -1.50
CA ARG A 293 44.33 13.24 -0.33
C ARG A 293 44.51 12.39 0.93
N LEU A 294 43.59 11.44 1.17
CA LEU A 294 43.66 10.52 2.30
C LEU A 294 44.76 9.45 2.14
N ALA A 295 45.27 9.22 0.93
CA ALA A 295 46.43 8.35 0.73
C ALA A 295 47.71 8.97 1.32
N ASP A 296 47.77 10.29 1.42
CA ASP A 296 48.87 11.05 2.05
C ASP A 296 48.55 11.46 3.49
N ASP A 297 47.58 10.78 4.14
CA ASP A 297 47.15 11.07 5.52
C ASP A 297 48.24 10.80 6.57
N ASP A 298 48.24 11.58 7.66
CA ASP A 298 49.22 11.45 8.75
C ASP A 298 49.11 10.12 9.52
N SER A 299 47.93 9.48 9.49
CA SER A 299 47.71 8.15 10.01
C SER A 299 48.05 7.09 8.98
N ARG A 300 49.03 6.23 9.32
CA ARG A 300 49.43 5.08 8.49
C ARG A 300 48.26 4.15 8.16
N LEU A 301 47.29 4.00 9.07
CA LEU A 301 46.12 3.15 8.86
C LEU A 301 45.19 3.73 7.79
N VAL A 302 44.92 5.04 7.86
CA VAL A 302 44.06 5.76 6.90
C VAL A 302 44.74 5.80 5.53
N SER A 303 46.02 6.18 5.50
CA SER A 303 46.86 6.20 4.29
C SER A 303 46.89 4.85 3.57
N ALA A 304 47.14 3.75 4.31
CA ALA A 304 47.16 2.41 3.74
C ALA A 304 45.78 1.99 3.19
N ALA A 305 44.71 2.27 3.93
CA ALA A 305 43.34 1.93 3.53
C ALA A 305 42.89 2.73 2.29
N ALA A 306 43.16 4.03 2.25
CA ALA A 306 42.86 4.89 1.10
C ALA A 306 43.65 4.45 -0.15
N THR A 307 44.94 4.13 0.02
CA THR A 307 45.78 3.60 -1.06
C THR A 307 45.26 2.28 -1.60
N ALA A 308 44.80 1.37 -0.73
CA ALA A 308 44.20 0.10 -1.13
C ALA A 308 42.93 0.31 -1.97
N ARG A 309 42.08 1.28 -1.58
CA ARG A 309 40.87 1.65 -2.35
C ARG A 309 41.21 2.22 -3.71
N LEU A 310 42.19 3.12 -3.81
CA LEU A 310 42.65 3.66 -5.10
C LEU A 310 43.20 2.57 -6.04
N ARG A 311 43.91 1.56 -5.51
CA ARG A 311 44.36 0.41 -6.30
C ARG A 311 43.18 -0.43 -6.79
N SER A 312 42.20 -0.69 -5.92
CA SER A 312 40.99 -1.44 -6.25
C SER A 312 40.21 -0.78 -7.39
N VAL A 313 40.05 0.55 -7.35
CA VAL A 313 39.41 1.31 -8.43
C VAL A 313 40.16 1.15 -9.75
N ARG A 314 41.50 1.32 -9.74
CA ARG A 314 42.33 1.16 -10.95
C ARG A 314 42.28 -0.26 -11.52
N SER A 315 42.24 -1.29 -10.68
CA SER A 315 42.09 -2.68 -11.14
C SER A 315 40.70 -2.98 -11.69
N GLY A 316 39.66 -2.31 -11.18
CA GLY A 316 38.30 -2.39 -11.72
C GLY A 316 38.15 -1.69 -13.08
N GLU A 317 38.86 -0.58 -13.28
CA GLU A 317 38.93 0.12 -14.57
C GLU A 317 39.76 -0.69 -15.60
N ALA A 318 40.87 -1.31 -15.20
CA ALA A 318 41.69 -2.15 -16.08
C ALA A 318 41.03 -3.50 -16.44
N GLY A 319 40.15 -4.04 -15.58
CA GLY A 319 39.37 -5.25 -15.86
C GLY A 319 38.15 -5.02 -16.77
N GLY A 320 37.86 -3.76 -17.14
CA GLY A 320 36.81 -3.39 -18.10
C GLY A 320 37.28 -3.28 -19.55
N GLU A 321 38.59 -3.44 -19.80
CA GLU A 321 39.24 -3.33 -21.12
C GLU A 321 39.97 -4.64 -21.52
N GLU A 322 39.24 -5.75 -21.65
CA GLU A 322 39.65 -6.93 -22.43
C GLU A 322 38.37 -7.50 -23.06
N THR A 323 38.13 -7.62 -24.37
CA THR A 323 38.97 -7.67 -25.56
C THR A 323 38.05 -7.35 -26.76
N ARG A 324 38.25 -6.20 -27.43
CA ARG A 324 37.81 -6.04 -28.83
C ARG A 324 38.98 -6.38 -29.74
N GLY A 325 39.15 -7.67 -30.02
CA GLY A 325 39.96 -8.17 -31.14
C GLY A 325 39.16 -8.16 -32.45
N PRO A 326 39.82 -8.02 -33.61
CA PRO A 326 39.21 -7.48 -34.82
C PRO A 326 38.31 -8.47 -35.55
N ALA A 327 37.36 -7.91 -36.30
CA ALA A 327 36.49 -8.62 -37.22
C ALA A 327 37.27 -9.27 -38.37
N GLU A 328 37.01 -10.55 -38.63
CA GLU A 328 37.22 -11.18 -39.93
C GLU A 328 36.04 -12.09 -40.30
N ASP A 329 35.54 -11.87 -41.52
CA ASP A 329 34.61 -12.72 -42.26
C ASP A 329 35.15 -14.15 -42.44
N ALA A 330 34.31 -15.17 -42.24
CA ALA A 330 34.23 -16.34 -43.12
C ALA A 330 33.07 -17.27 -42.76
N SER A 331 32.40 -17.75 -43.80
CA SER A 331 31.26 -18.66 -43.84
C SER A 331 31.70 -20.13 -43.65
N ALA A 332 30.97 -20.94 -42.86
CA ALA A 332 30.81 -22.40 -43.05
C ALA A 332 29.83 -23.06 -42.03
N GLU A 333 28.65 -23.38 -42.53
CA GLU A 333 27.78 -24.57 -42.36
C GLU A 333 27.94 -25.63 -41.21
N ALA A 334 26.87 -25.74 -40.41
CA ALA A 334 26.17 -26.93 -39.81
C ALA A 334 26.81 -27.79 -38.67
N PRO A 335 26.04 -28.58 -37.86
CA PRO A 335 24.58 -28.81 -37.83
C PRO A 335 23.85 -28.65 -36.45
N ARG A 336 22.51 -28.60 -36.52
CA ARG A 336 21.53 -28.52 -35.40
C ARG A 336 21.31 -29.86 -34.67
N PRO A 337 20.94 -29.88 -33.38
CA PRO A 337 20.29 -31.03 -32.75
C PRO A 337 18.74 -30.91 -32.76
N ALA A 338 18.10 -32.06 -32.95
CA ALA A 338 16.67 -32.27 -33.24
C ALA A 338 15.73 -32.21 -32.02
N PRO A 339 14.41 -31.98 -32.23
CA PRO A 339 13.38 -31.94 -31.19
C PRO A 339 12.85 -33.35 -30.84
N ARG A 340 12.50 -33.59 -29.57
CA ARG A 340 11.88 -34.84 -29.10
C ARG A 340 10.36 -34.82 -29.29
N GLU A 341 9.87 -35.87 -29.92
CA GLU A 341 8.49 -36.13 -30.32
C GLU A 341 7.57 -36.55 -29.17
N VAL A 342 6.31 -36.13 -29.27
CA VAL A 342 5.13 -36.65 -28.56
C VAL A 342 4.36 -37.53 -29.55
N PRO A 343 3.89 -38.73 -29.20
CA PRO A 343 2.89 -39.42 -29.99
C PRO A 343 1.50 -39.28 -29.37
N ALA A 344 0.59 -38.72 -30.16
CA ALA A 344 -0.86 -38.87 -30.00
C ALA A 344 -1.32 -40.21 -30.59
N ARG A 345 -2.39 -40.80 -30.02
CA ARG A 345 -3.23 -41.75 -30.76
C ARG A 345 -4.68 -41.71 -30.26
N GLU A 346 -5.57 -41.41 -31.20
CA GLU A 346 -7.02 -41.37 -31.08
C GLU A 346 -7.68 -42.77 -31.05
N ALA A 347 -8.79 -42.82 -30.28
CA ALA A 347 -10.10 -43.53 -30.40
C ALA A 347 -10.26 -44.83 -31.25
N PRO A 348 -11.27 -45.69 -30.92
CA PRO A 348 -12.66 -45.37 -31.30
C PRO A 348 -13.76 -45.79 -30.28
N ALA A 349 -14.95 -45.28 -30.56
CA ALA A 349 -16.22 -45.40 -29.85
C ALA A 349 -16.83 -46.81 -29.81
N ARG A 350 -17.71 -47.06 -28.83
CA ARG A 350 -18.91 -47.90 -28.98
C ARG A 350 -20.00 -47.55 -27.95
N GLU A 351 -21.22 -47.63 -28.45
CA GLU A 351 -22.49 -47.14 -27.93
C GLU A 351 -23.33 -48.28 -27.30
N VAL A 352 -24.43 -47.90 -26.62
CA VAL A 352 -25.60 -48.71 -26.17
C VAL A 352 -25.32 -49.65 -24.97
N SER A 353 -25.98 -49.55 -23.80
CA SER A 353 -27.41 -49.85 -23.56
C SER A 353 -27.82 -49.58 -22.09
N ARG A 354 -29.02 -49.02 -21.86
CA ARG A 354 -29.82 -49.11 -20.61
C ARG A 354 -30.53 -50.50 -20.55
N PRO A 355 -31.08 -51.04 -19.42
CA PRO A 355 -32.05 -50.42 -18.48
C PRO A 355 -32.00 -51.03 -17.03
N PRO A 356 -33.08 -51.10 -16.20
CA PRO A 356 -34.13 -50.14 -15.80
C PRO A 356 -34.21 -49.90 -14.26
N VAL A 357 -35.14 -49.02 -13.86
CA VAL A 357 -35.59 -48.70 -12.49
C VAL A 357 -36.63 -49.72 -11.98
N GLY A 358 -36.61 -50.05 -10.68
CA GLY A 358 -37.70 -50.73 -9.96
C GLY A 358 -37.37 -51.09 -8.50
N ALA A 359 -38.12 -50.52 -7.54
CA ALA A 359 -38.07 -50.74 -6.08
C ALA A 359 -38.79 -52.06 -5.65
N PRO A 360 -39.07 -52.42 -4.36
CA PRO A 360 -38.70 -51.81 -3.05
C PRO A 360 -38.31 -52.78 -1.87
N ALA A 361 -37.80 -52.20 -0.77
CA ALA A 361 -37.80 -52.64 0.67
C ALA A 361 -37.04 -53.93 1.10
N PRO A 362 -36.70 -54.19 2.40
CA PRO A 362 -37.00 -53.46 3.64
C PRO A 362 -35.79 -53.18 4.57
N ARG A 363 -36.07 -52.50 5.69
CA ARG A 363 -35.15 -52.16 6.79
C ARG A 363 -34.54 -53.39 7.47
N VAL A 364 -33.22 -53.37 7.67
CA VAL A 364 -32.53 -54.06 8.80
C VAL A 364 -31.43 -53.16 9.35
N ARG A 365 -31.57 -52.78 10.63
CA ARG A 365 -30.49 -52.20 11.44
C ARG A 365 -29.44 -53.27 11.71
N ARG A 366 -28.18 -53.04 11.34
CA ARG A 366 -27.01 -53.57 12.06
C ARG A 366 -25.80 -52.70 11.78
N GLY A 367 -25.12 -52.35 12.87
CA GLY A 367 -24.00 -51.41 12.89
C GLY A 367 -22.83 -51.88 12.05
N VAL A 368 -22.20 -50.90 11.40
CA VAL A 368 -20.89 -51.05 10.79
C VAL A 368 -20.01 -49.96 11.38
N ARG A 369 -18.96 -50.39 12.08
CA ARG A 369 -17.81 -49.56 12.43
C ARG A 369 -17.32 -48.88 11.15
N ARG A 370 -17.60 -47.58 10.99
CA ARG A 370 -16.88 -46.79 10.00
C ARG A 370 -15.54 -46.44 10.61
N ARG A 371 -14.47 -46.94 10.01
CA ARG A 371 -13.14 -46.35 10.12
C ARG A 371 -13.29 -44.88 9.78
N THR A 372 -13.13 -44.03 10.78
CA THR A 372 -12.94 -42.59 10.62
C THR A 372 -11.64 -42.42 9.85
N VAL A 373 -11.74 -42.08 8.57
CA VAL A 373 -10.64 -41.40 7.90
C VAL A 373 -10.71 -39.98 8.44
N LEU A 374 -9.85 -39.66 9.40
CA LEU A 374 -9.54 -38.30 9.82
C LEU A 374 -8.94 -37.59 8.60
N LEU A 375 -9.77 -36.96 7.78
CA LEU A 375 -9.36 -35.74 7.12
C LEU A 375 -9.32 -34.70 8.24
N GLY A 376 -8.11 -34.43 8.75
CA GLY A 376 -7.89 -33.38 9.73
C GLY A 376 -8.40 -32.06 9.16
N GLY A 377 -9.56 -31.63 9.64
CA GLY A 377 -10.03 -30.26 9.50
C GLY A 377 -9.04 -29.38 10.25
N VAL A 378 -8.16 -28.72 9.51
CA VAL A 378 -7.31 -27.67 10.06
C VAL A 378 -8.26 -26.52 10.35
N ALA A 379 -8.43 -26.17 11.63
CA ALA A 379 -9.08 -24.94 12.03
C ALA A 379 -8.36 -23.80 11.30
N ALA A 380 -9.05 -23.13 10.38
CA ALA A 380 -8.50 -21.97 9.71
C ALA A 380 -8.24 -20.92 10.80
N ALA A 381 -6.98 -20.49 10.93
CA ALA A 381 -6.59 -19.43 11.85
C ALA A 381 -7.44 -18.18 11.53
N VAL A 382 -8.34 -17.83 12.45
CA VAL A 382 -9.25 -16.70 12.32
C VAL A 382 -8.42 -15.44 12.50
N ALA A 383 -8.26 -14.67 11.43
CA ALA A 383 -7.82 -13.28 11.52
C ALA A 383 -9.07 -12.45 11.74
N ALA A 384 -9.26 -12.02 12.98
CA ALA A 384 -10.27 -11.03 13.28
C ALA A 384 -9.73 -9.63 13.02
N ALA A 385 -10.68 -8.72 12.92
CA ALA A 385 -10.46 -7.38 12.48
C ALA A 385 -10.80 -6.43 13.60
N VAL A 386 -10.01 -5.36 13.75
CA VAL A 386 -10.18 -4.38 14.82
C VAL A 386 -11.16 -3.28 14.38
N PRO A 387 -12.31 -3.11 15.04
CA PRO A 387 -13.22 -2.03 14.76
C PRO A 387 -12.84 -0.72 15.48
N THR A 388 -13.37 0.40 14.98
CA THR A 388 -13.05 1.78 15.36
C THR A 388 -13.67 2.22 16.69
N ALA A 389 -12.91 2.13 17.77
CA ALA A 389 -13.07 3.06 18.90
C ALA A 389 -11.81 3.92 19.07
N ILE A 390 -11.56 4.79 18.09
CA ILE A 390 -10.40 5.72 18.07
C ILE A 390 -10.79 7.16 18.47
N ALA A 391 -12.08 7.47 18.70
CA ALA A 391 -12.53 8.85 18.91
C ALA A 391 -12.62 9.33 20.38
N LEU A 392 -12.26 8.56 21.41
CA LEU A 392 -12.57 8.94 22.81
C LEU A 392 -11.41 9.02 23.81
N TYR A 393 -10.15 8.85 23.40
CA TYR A 393 -9.00 9.06 24.31
C TYR A 393 -8.16 10.31 24.03
N GLY A 394 -8.52 11.13 23.03
CA GLY A 394 -7.68 12.24 22.56
C GLY A 394 -8.36 13.61 22.38
N SER A 395 -9.62 13.81 22.80
CA SER A 395 -10.29 15.12 22.70
C SER A 395 -10.82 15.60 24.04
N GLY A 396 -9.91 16.01 24.92
CA GLY A 396 -10.25 17.03 25.91
C GLY A 396 -10.49 18.34 25.17
N SER A 397 -11.74 18.65 24.85
CA SER A 397 -12.12 19.94 24.32
C SER A 397 -11.89 21.01 25.39
N ASP A 398 -10.98 21.95 25.13
CA ASP A 398 -10.87 23.19 25.87
C ASP A 398 -12.21 23.94 25.83
N GLY A 399 -12.94 23.83 26.94
CA GLY A 399 -14.03 24.71 27.30
C GLY A 399 -13.77 25.21 28.71
N GLU A 400 -13.30 26.45 28.83
CA GLU A 400 -13.21 27.16 30.11
C GLU A 400 -14.56 27.10 30.84
N SER A 401 -14.61 26.34 31.95
CA SER A 401 -15.35 26.71 33.15
C SER A 401 -14.81 25.91 34.33
N GLY A 402 -14.36 26.61 35.36
CA GLY A 402 -13.57 26.03 36.45
C GLY A 402 -14.35 25.11 37.39
N GLY A 403 -13.60 24.30 38.15
CA GLY A 403 -14.08 23.68 39.38
C GLY A 403 -13.69 22.22 39.58
N SER A 404 -12.85 22.00 40.59
CA SER A 404 -12.60 20.75 41.34
C SER A 404 -11.97 19.56 40.61
N GLY A 405 -10.71 19.28 40.98
CA GLY A 405 -10.05 18.02 40.66
C GLY A 405 -10.73 16.84 41.33
N SER A 406 -11.07 15.83 40.53
CA SER A 406 -11.24 14.45 40.99
C SER A 406 -10.30 13.59 40.17
N SER A 407 -9.39 12.90 40.87
CA SER A 407 -8.50 11.89 40.30
C SER A 407 -9.35 10.68 39.90
N SER A 408 -9.77 10.59 38.64
CA SER A 408 -10.33 9.36 38.08
C SER A 408 -9.21 8.37 37.81
N ALA A 409 -9.36 7.12 38.27
CA ALA A 409 -8.45 6.04 37.93
C ALA A 409 -8.29 5.93 36.39
N PRO A 410 -7.10 5.58 35.87
CA PRO A 410 -6.91 5.37 34.44
C PRO A 410 -7.87 4.29 33.96
N ALA A 411 -8.60 4.59 32.87
CA ALA A 411 -9.53 3.64 32.29
C ALA A 411 -8.78 2.43 31.69
N PRO A 412 -9.35 1.21 31.76
CA PRO A 412 -8.64 -0.03 31.44
C PRO A 412 -8.25 -0.10 29.95
N ASP A 413 -7.12 -0.74 29.65
CA ASP A 413 -6.67 -0.97 28.28
C ASP A 413 -7.67 -1.88 27.53
N PRO A 414 -8.24 -1.44 26.40
CA PRO A 414 -9.12 -2.27 25.56
C PRO A 414 -8.47 -3.59 25.17
N VAL A 415 -9.24 -4.70 25.21
CA VAL A 415 -8.79 -5.95 24.60
C VAL A 415 -9.18 -5.91 23.13
N THR A 416 -8.20 -5.86 22.24
CA THR A 416 -8.38 -5.66 20.80
C THR A 416 -8.40 -6.96 20.02
N SER A 417 -7.74 -8.02 20.52
CA SER A 417 -7.70 -9.30 19.83
C SER A 417 -7.71 -10.51 20.75
N VAL A 418 -8.40 -11.58 20.32
CA VAL A 418 -8.51 -12.89 21.00
C VAL A 418 -8.34 -14.03 20.00
N LEU A 419 -7.58 -15.06 20.37
CA LEU A 419 -7.46 -16.27 19.54
C LEU A 419 -7.13 -17.52 20.36
N PHE A 420 -7.61 -18.67 19.92
CA PHE A 420 -7.25 -19.97 20.49
C PHE A 420 -6.04 -20.57 19.79
N SER A 421 -5.20 -21.28 20.54
CA SER A 421 -4.23 -22.21 19.95
C SER A 421 -4.95 -23.30 19.14
N PRO A 422 -4.31 -23.89 18.12
CA PRO A 422 -4.94 -24.92 17.28
C PRO A 422 -5.46 -26.15 18.05
N ASP A 423 -4.86 -26.46 19.20
CA ASP A 423 -5.28 -27.53 20.10
C ASP A 423 -6.37 -27.10 21.12
N GLY A 424 -6.73 -25.82 21.15
CA GLY A 424 -7.69 -25.23 22.08
C GLY A 424 -7.20 -25.12 23.52
N GLY A 425 -5.94 -25.50 23.81
CA GLY A 425 -5.40 -25.55 25.17
C GLY A 425 -4.95 -24.20 25.72
N THR A 426 -4.78 -23.18 24.87
CA THR A 426 -4.37 -21.83 25.25
C THR A 426 -5.23 -20.80 24.54
N LEU A 427 -5.69 -19.79 25.28
CA LEU A 427 -6.26 -18.56 24.72
C LEU A 427 -5.21 -17.45 24.81
N LEU A 428 -5.04 -16.70 23.72
CA LEU A 428 -4.19 -15.53 23.65
C LEU A 428 -5.07 -14.29 23.59
N THR A 429 -4.72 -13.25 24.35
CA THR A 429 -5.41 -11.95 24.31
C THR A 429 -4.39 -10.83 24.27
N ALA A 430 -4.67 -9.78 23.50
CA ALA A 430 -3.81 -8.60 23.43
C ALA A 430 -4.61 -7.30 23.51
N GLY A 431 -3.96 -6.22 23.92
CA GLY A 431 -4.55 -4.90 24.11
C GLY A 431 -3.84 -3.80 23.33
N TYR A 432 -4.43 -2.61 23.36
CA TYR A 432 -4.01 -1.46 22.55
C TYR A 432 -2.81 -0.70 23.14
N LEU A 433 -2.70 -0.66 24.47
CA LEU A 433 -1.70 0.15 25.17
C LEU A 433 -0.49 -0.66 25.64
N ASP A 434 -0.60 -2.00 25.67
CA ASP A 434 0.46 -2.89 26.17
C ASP A 434 0.97 -3.83 25.05
N PRO A 435 2.29 -3.87 24.75
CA PRO A 435 2.90 -4.81 23.79
C PRO A 435 2.97 -6.26 24.32
N VAL A 436 2.15 -6.62 25.31
CA VAL A 436 2.17 -7.91 25.98
C VAL A 436 0.93 -8.71 25.62
N VAL A 437 1.17 -9.85 24.97
CA VAL A 437 0.15 -10.87 24.74
C VAL A 437 0.02 -11.73 25.99
N GLN A 438 -1.18 -11.76 26.56
CA GLN A 438 -1.52 -12.58 27.73
C GLN A 438 -1.94 -13.98 27.27
N LEU A 439 -1.45 -15.00 27.98
CA LEU A 439 -1.81 -16.40 27.76
C LEU A 439 -2.71 -16.89 28.89
N TRP A 440 -3.80 -17.58 28.54
CA TRP A 440 -4.80 -18.08 29.47
C TRP A 440 -5.10 -19.55 29.21
N ASP A 441 -5.40 -20.27 30.28
CA ASP A 441 -6.02 -21.59 30.21
C ASP A 441 -7.54 -21.40 30.09
N PRO A 442 -8.16 -21.75 28.95
CA PRO A 442 -9.58 -21.51 28.73
C PRO A 442 -10.48 -22.41 29.57
N ALA A 443 -9.98 -23.54 30.09
CA ALA A 443 -10.76 -24.43 30.95
C ALA A 443 -10.89 -23.90 32.38
N THR A 444 -9.92 -23.10 32.84
CA THR A 444 -9.88 -22.57 34.21
C THR A 444 -10.02 -21.05 34.30
N GLY A 445 -9.92 -20.34 33.17
CA GLY A 445 -9.87 -18.88 33.11
C GLY A 445 -8.60 -18.29 33.74
N ARG A 446 -7.60 -19.11 34.05
CA ARG A 446 -6.38 -18.66 34.72
C ARG A 446 -5.33 -18.21 33.72
N ARG A 447 -4.68 -17.10 34.00
CA ARG A 447 -3.50 -16.67 33.25
C ARG A 447 -2.35 -17.66 33.45
N THR A 448 -1.81 -18.19 32.36
CA THR A 448 -0.71 -19.17 32.34
C THR A 448 0.64 -18.52 32.02
N GLY A 449 0.66 -17.35 31.40
CA GLY A 449 1.89 -16.61 31.10
C GLY A 449 1.68 -15.39 30.22
N THR A 450 2.78 -14.85 29.72
CA THR A 450 2.82 -13.72 28.79
C THR A 450 3.91 -13.90 27.74
N VAL A 451 3.75 -13.20 26.62
CA VAL A 451 4.71 -13.10 25.52
C VAL A 451 4.84 -11.63 25.13
N THR A 452 6.04 -11.19 24.80
CA THR A 452 6.31 -9.83 24.30
C THR A 452 7.14 -9.90 23.03
N PHE A 453 6.92 -8.95 22.12
CA PHE A 453 7.56 -8.89 20.82
C PHE A 453 8.70 -7.86 20.74
N GLY A 454 8.93 -7.05 21.78
CA GLY A 454 10.04 -6.09 21.83
C GLY A 454 9.93 -5.05 22.94
N GLU A 455 10.90 -4.14 23.01
CA GLU A 455 10.85 -2.93 23.85
C GLU A 455 10.32 -1.77 22.99
N GLY A 456 9.07 -1.37 23.18
CA GLY A 456 8.42 -0.28 22.44
C GLY A 456 7.06 0.10 23.04
N PRO A 457 6.57 1.34 22.87
CA PRO A 457 5.36 1.84 23.53
C PRO A 457 4.06 1.56 22.76
N THR A 458 4.09 0.76 21.69
CA THR A 458 2.95 0.53 20.78
C THR A 458 2.33 -0.84 21.02
N GLY A 459 1.00 -0.88 21.16
CA GLY A 459 0.29 -2.13 21.44
C GLY A 459 0.01 -2.98 20.21
N VAL A 460 -0.61 -4.13 20.47
CA VAL A 460 -0.86 -5.19 19.50
C VAL A 460 -2.21 -4.94 18.83
N TYR A 461 -2.21 -4.62 17.53
CA TYR A 461 -3.45 -4.37 16.79
C TYR A 461 -4.07 -5.67 16.29
N ALA A 462 -3.26 -6.53 15.67
CA ALA A 462 -3.76 -7.79 15.11
C ALA A 462 -2.85 -8.95 15.47
N MET A 463 -3.43 -10.11 15.69
CA MET A 463 -2.70 -11.36 15.91
C MET A 463 -3.15 -12.47 14.97
N ALA A 464 -2.20 -13.30 14.53
CA ALA A 464 -2.51 -14.54 13.82
C ALA A 464 -1.54 -15.66 14.18
N LEU A 465 -2.06 -16.87 14.40
CA LEU A 465 -1.24 -18.07 14.57
C LEU A 465 -1.01 -18.77 13.24
N GLY A 466 0.24 -19.15 12.99
CA GLY A 466 0.58 -20.08 11.93
C GLY A 466 -0.03 -21.47 12.20
N ARG A 467 -0.20 -22.26 11.14
CA ARG A 467 -0.88 -23.58 11.15
C ARG A 467 -0.50 -24.48 12.32
N ASP A 468 0.79 -24.56 12.63
CA ASP A 468 1.31 -25.49 13.65
C ASP A 468 1.19 -24.94 15.08
N GLY A 469 0.68 -23.72 15.25
CA GLY A 469 0.59 -23.04 16.55
C GLY A 469 1.95 -22.60 17.10
N GLU A 470 3.02 -22.73 16.33
CA GLU A 470 4.39 -22.46 16.77
C GLU A 470 4.83 -21.02 16.51
N VAL A 471 4.21 -20.33 15.54
CA VAL A 471 4.55 -18.95 15.16
C VAL A 471 3.34 -18.06 15.34
N LEU A 472 3.51 -16.99 16.09
CA LEU A 472 2.53 -15.91 16.27
C LEU A 472 2.99 -14.70 15.46
N ALA A 473 2.13 -14.20 14.58
CA ALA A 473 2.30 -12.93 13.91
C ALA A 473 1.55 -11.84 14.69
N GLU A 474 2.17 -10.68 14.80
CA GLU A 474 1.58 -9.45 15.31
C GLU A 474 1.67 -8.36 14.25
N GLY A 475 0.60 -7.59 14.09
CA GLY A 475 0.63 -6.27 13.46
C GLY A 475 0.74 -5.18 14.52
N ASP A 476 1.76 -4.32 14.39
CA ASP A 476 2.11 -3.28 15.36
C ASP A 476 1.75 -1.87 14.81
N GLY A 477 1.61 -0.92 15.74
CA GLY A 477 1.48 0.52 15.47
C GLY A 477 2.73 1.16 14.84
N ASP A 478 3.86 0.46 14.75
CA ASP A 478 5.04 0.95 14.05
C ASP A 478 5.14 0.54 12.57
N ASN A 479 4.02 0.09 11.98
CA ASN A 479 3.90 -0.47 10.62
C ASN A 479 4.67 -1.78 10.38
N ALA A 480 5.24 -2.40 11.41
CA ALA A 480 5.91 -3.67 11.27
C ALA A 480 4.97 -4.84 11.58
N ILE A 481 5.33 -6.00 11.01
CA ILE A 481 4.73 -7.28 11.39
C ILE A 481 5.83 -8.13 12.02
N ARG A 482 5.63 -8.57 13.26
CA ARG A 482 6.61 -9.37 13.99
C ARG A 482 6.15 -10.83 14.04
N LEU A 483 7.02 -11.75 13.64
CA LEU A 483 6.80 -13.18 13.75
C LEU A 483 7.60 -13.71 14.94
N LEU A 484 6.90 -14.30 15.92
CA LEU A 484 7.49 -14.83 17.15
C LEU A 484 7.28 -16.33 17.24
N ALA A 485 8.36 -17.07 17.49
CA ALA A 485 8.28 -18.50 17.74
C ALA A 485 7.91 -18.76 19.21
N LEU A 486 6.69 -19.24 19.46
CA LEU A 486 6.08 -19.37 20.81
C LEU A 486 6.89 -20.27 21.73
N ARG A 487 7.45 -21.37 21.22
CA ARG A 487 8.31 -22.28 22.00
C ARG A 487 9.56 -21.59 22.55
N THR A 488 10.14 -20.68 21.78
CA THR A 488 11.38 -19.99 22.15
C THR A 488 11.16 -18.59 22.73
N ARG A 489 9.94 -18.05 22.58
CA ARG A 489 9.56 -16.66 22.90
C ARG A 489 10.52 -15.64 22.31
N ARG A 490 10.92 -15.87 21.05
CA ARG A 490 11.81 -14.97 20.31
C ARG A 490 11.16 -14.54 19.01
N VAL A 491 11.28 -13.26 18.71
CA VAL A 491 11.03 -12.75 17.36
C VAL A 491 12.02 -13.41 16.42
N VAL A 492 11.49 -14.19 15.47
CA VAL A 492 12.27 -14.86 14.43
C VAL A 492 12.35 -14.00 13.17
N ARG A 493 11.42 -13.05 13.00
CA ARG A 493 11.37 -12.20 11.81
C ARG A 493 10.57 -10.92 12.06
N THR A 494 10.99 -9.85 11.39
CA THR A 494 10.23 -8.60 11.28
C THR A 494 10.01 -8.29 9.80
N LEU A 495 8.75 -8.13 9.40
CA LEU A 495 8.35 -7.75 8.06
C LEU A 495 8.11 -6.24 8.07
N THR A 496 8.74 -5.53 7.14
CA THR A 496 8.63 -4.08 7.00
C THR A 496 8.21 -3.74 5.58
N GLY A 497 7.41 -2.69 5.44
CA GLY A 497 6.97 -2.22 4.14
C GLY A 497 5.65 -1.45 4.16
N HIS A 498 4.77 -1.71 5.14
CA HIS A 498 3.62 -0.84 5.36
C HIS A 498 4.10 0.58 5.72
N THR A 499 3.34 1.58 5.30
CA THR A 499 3.70 3.01 5.47
C THR A 499 2.67 3.76 6.30
N GLU A 500 3.03 4.94 6.81
CA GLU A 500 2.06 5.79 7.50
C GLU A 500 1.06 6.41 6.50
N HIS A 501 -0.21 6.46 6.88
CA HIS A 501 -1.25 7.21 6.18
C HIS A 501 -1.82 8.27 7.14
N PHE A 502 -1.78 9.55 6.74
CA PHE A 502 -2.37 10.62 7.55
C PHE A 502 -3.87 10.68 7.31
N ALA A 503 -4.65 9.97 8.15
CA ALA A 503 -6.10 10.05 8.17
C ALA A 503 -6.59 11.50 8.39
N THR A 504 -7.63 11.89 7.66
CA THR A 504 -8.24 13.24 7.65
C THR A 504 -9.10 13.57 8.89
N ASP A 505 -9.10 12.71 9.91
CA ASP A 505 -10.00 12.79 11.08
C ASP A 505 -9.28 12.99 12.43
N GLY A 506 -7.95 13.18 12.41
CA GLY A 506 -7.18 13.46 13.63
C GLY A 506 -6.75 12.23 14.43
N THR A 507 -6.91 11.02 13.88
CA THR A 507 -6.52 9.76 14.54
C THR A 507 -5.09 9.29 14.22
N GLY A 508 -4.15 10.24 14.12
CA GLY A 508 -2.76 10.00 13.71
C GLY A 508 -2.10 8.80 14.40
N GLY A 509 -2.10 7.67 13.70
CA GLY A 509 -1.54 6.40 14.14
C GLY A 509 -1.20 5.56 12.92
N SER A 510 0.09 5.37 12.72
CA SER A 510 0.69 4.29 11.94
C SER A 510 0.16 2.95 12.51
N ALA A 511 -0.36 2.02 11.69
CA ALA A 511 -0.82 0.72 12.19
C ALA A 511 -1.06 -0.32 11.09
N VAL A 512 -0.66 -1.56 11.37
CA VAL A 512 -1.13 -2.77 10.67
C VAL A 512 -2.36 -3.32 11.40
N PHE A 513 -3.55 -3.10 10.84
CA PHE A 513 -4.82 -3.47 11.47
C PHE A 513 -5.21 -4.93 11.31
N ALA A 514 -4.63 -5.65 10.35
CA ALA A 514 -4.97 -7.05 10.12
C ALA A 514 -3.78 -7.86 9.62
N VAL A 515 -3.65 -9.09 10.13
CA VAL A 515 -2.68 -10.09 9.68
C VAL A 515 -3.35 -11.47 9.60
N ALA A 516 -3.04 -12.28 8.59
CA ALA A 516 -3.57 -13.63 8.44
C ALA A 516 -2.54 -14.56 7.80
N PHE A 517 -2.41 -15.79 8.30
CA PHE A 517 -1.64 -16.83 7.61
C PHE A 517 -2.51 -17.58 6.60
N SER A 518 -1.90 -18.00 5.49
CA SER A 518 -2.49 -19.01 4.62
C SER A 518 -2.64 -20.34 5.38
N PRO A 519 -3.62 -21.20 5.01
CA PRO A 519 -3.83 -22.49 5.68
C PRO A 519 -2.60 -23.42 5.67
N ASP A 520 -1.70 -23.26 4.69
CA ASP A 520 -0.44 -23.99 4.62
C ASP A 520 0.73 -23.33 5.37
N GLY A 521 0.51 -22.14 5.94
CA GLY A 521 1.47 -21.35 6.73
C GLY A 521 2.57 -20.69 5.90
N LYS A 522 2.58 -20.81 4.57
CA LYS A 522 3.67 -20.32 3.71
C LYS A 522 3.53 -18.87 3.30
N THR A 523 2.31 -18.36 3.30
CA THR A 523 2.00 -16.98 2.94
C THR A 523 1.38 -16.29 4.15
N LEU A 524 1.74 -15.02 4.35
CA LEU A 524 1.05 -14.13 5.28
C LEU A 524 0.43 -13.01 4.47
N ALA A 525 -0.82 -12.65 4.77
CA ALA A 525 -1.48 -11.46 4.26
C ALA A 525 -1.55 -10.42 5.38
N SER A 526 -1.43 -9.15 5.02
CA SER A 526 -1.61 -8.05 5.96
C SER A 526 -2.34 -6.88 5.33
N GLY A 527 -3.06 -6.13 6.15
CA GLY A 527 -3.76 -4.89 5.80
C GLY A 527 -3.50 -3.82 6.86
N GLY A 528 -3.42 -2.57 6.44
CA GLY A 528 -3.10 -1.46 7.33
C GLY A 528 -3.72 -0.13 6.93
N VAL A 529 -3.32 0.90 7.66
CA VAL A 529 -3.78 2.27 7.44
C VAL A 529 -3.34 2.84 6.08
N ASP A 530 -2.27 2.29 5.48
CA ASP A 530 -1.79 2.64 4.13
C ASP A 530 -2.70 2.20 2.98
N GLU A 531 -3.89 1.69 3.28
CA GLU A 531 -4.90 1.27 2.31
C GLU A 531 -4.43 0.09 1.44
N THR A 532 -3.30 -0.54 1.78
CA THR A 532 -2.74 -1.66 1.01
C THR A 532 -3.03 -3.01 1.65
N VAL A 533 -3.19 -4.02 0.80
CA VAL A 533 -3.05 -5.43 1.20
C VAL A 533 -1.70 -5.94 0.74
N ARG A 534 -0.93 -6.57 1.61
CA ARG A 534 0.39 -7.12 1.28
C ARG A 534 0.41 -8.62 1.49
N LEU A 535 1.05 -9.33 0.57
CA LEU A 535 1.33 -10.76 0.67
C LEU A 535 2.82 -10.97 0.90
N TRP A 536 3.15 -11.86 1.83
CA TRP A 536 4.52 -12.12 2.27
C TRP A 536 4.79 -13.61 2.24
N GLU A 537 5.96 -14.01 1.79
CA GLU A 537 6.47 -15.36 2.01
C GLU A 537 6.94 -15.49 3.46
N SER A 538 6.25 -16.30 4.28
CA SER A 538 6.47 -16.36 5.74
C SER A 538 7.90 -16.80 6.12
N ALA A 539 8.48 -17.71 5.32
CA ALA A 539 9.80 -18.27 5.56
C ALA A 539 10.93 -17.25 5.35
N THR A 540 10.81 -16.38 4.35
CA THR A 540 11.87 -15.43 3.95
C THR A 540 11.58 -14.00 4.39
N GLY A 541 10.31 -13.67 4.63
CA GLY A 541 9.82 -12.32 4.87
C GLY A 541 9.72 -11.44 3.63
N ARG A 542 9.91 -12.01 2.44
CA ARG A 542 9.83 -11.26 1.18
C ARG A 542 8.38 -10.94 0.86
N ALA A 543 8.09 -9.67 0.55
CA ALA A 543 6.82 -9.29 -0.06
C ALA A 543 6.70 -9.92 -1.45
N THR A 544 5.65 -10.72 -1.66
CA THR A 544 5.34 -11.38 -2.93
C THR A 544 4.33 -10.59 -3.76
N ALA A 545 3.46 -9.80 -3.12
CA ALA A 545 2.56 -8.86 -3.77
C ALA A 545 2.25 -7.66 -2.86
N VAL A 546 1.98 -6.52 -3.48
CA VAL A 546 1.40 -5.32 -2.85
C VAL A 546 0.16 -4.97 -3.67
N ILE A 547 -0.99 -4.88 -3.02
CA ILE A 547 -2.29 -4.72 -3.66
C ILE A 547 -2.85 -3.37 -3.21
N THR A 548 -2.87 -2.42 -4.13
CA THR A 548 -3.29 -1.02 -3.92
C THR A 548 -4.63 -0.79 -4.60
N ALA A 549 -5.68 -1.37 -4.04
CA ALA A 549 -7.02 -1.31 -4.63
C ALA A 549 -8.09 -0.75 -3.68
N HIS A 550 -7.80 -0.69 -2.38
CA HIS A 550 -8.67 -0.04 -1.42
C HIS A 550 -8.36 1.45 -1.34
N THR A 551 -9.38 2.27 -1.07
CA THR A 551 -9.27 3.74 -0.92
C THR A 551 -9.57 4.20 0.50
N GLY A 552 -9.32 3.30 1.45
CA GLY A 552 -9.51 3.48 2.88
C GLY A 552 -8.77 2.38 3.62
N ALA A 553 -8.55 2.55 4.93
CA ALA A 553 -7.78 1.63 5.73
C ALA A 553 -8.30 0.19 5.59
N VAL A 554 -7.39 -0.77 5.42
CA VAL A 554 -7.75 -2.18 5.35
C VAL A 554 -7.84 -2.71 6.78
N ARG A 555 -9.06 -2.93 7.26
CA ARG A 555 -9.31 -3.35 8.65
C ARG A 555 -9.27 -4.85 8.86
N SER A 556 -9.48 -5.62 7.80
CA SER A 556 -9.60 -7.06 7.89
C SER A 556 -8.98 -7.74 6.68
N VAL A 557 -8.27 -8.85 6.90
CA VAL A 557 -7.83 -9.76 5.84
C VAL A 557 -8.11 -11.21 6.25
N ALA A 558 -8.53 -12.05 5.31
CA ALA A 558 -8.78 -13.47 5.58
C ALA A 558 -8.42 -14.34 4.37
N PHE A 559 -7.79 -15.50 4.61
CA PHE A 559 -7.59 -16.49 3.56
C PHE A 559 -8.81 -17.40 3.41
N SER A 560 -9.10 -17.79 2.17
CA SER A 560 -10.00 -18.92 1.91
C SER A 560 -9.39 -20.22 2.48
N PRO A 561 -10.21 -21.20 2.89
CA PRO A 561 -9.71 -22.46 3.45
C PRO A 561 -8.82 -23.28 2.50
N ASP A 562 -8.96 -23.08 1.19
CA ASP A 562 -8.09 -23.70 0.19
C ASP A 562 -6.77 -22.92 -0.06
N GLY A 563 -6.60 -21.76 0.59
CA GLY A 563 -5.44 -20.88 0.52
C GLY A 563 -5.26 -20.15 -0.81
N ARG A 564 -6.24 -20.20 -1.72
CA ARG A 564 -6.11 -19.62 -3.06
C ARG A 564 -6.56 -18.18 -3.15
N THR A 565 -7.41 -17.74 -2.24
CA THR A 565 -8.03 -16.41 -2.26
C THR A 565 -7.77 -15.71 -0.93
N VAL A 566 -7.52 -14.41 -0.99
CA VAL A 566 -7.46 -13.51 0.15
C VAL A 566 -8.64 -12.54 0.03
N ALA A 567 -9.46 -12.42 1.07
CA ALA A 567 -10.43 -11.36 1.21
C ALA A 567 -9.81 -10.20 2.00
N SER A 568 -10.17 -8.97 1.66
CA SER A 568 -9.83 -7.79 2.46
C SER A 568 -11.03 -6.86 2.58
N GLY A 569 -11.34 -6.41 3.79
CA GLY A 569 -12.39 -5.43 4.07
C GLY A 569 -11.79 -4.07 4.42
N SER A 570 -12.37 -3.00 3.88
CA SER A 570 -11.86 -1.64 4.03
C SER A 570 -12.93 -0.62 4.46
N ASP A 571 -12.45 0.50 5.00
CA ASP A 571 -13.21 1.73 5.24
C ASP A 571 -13.82 2.35 3.99
N ASP A 572 -13.33 1.99 2.81
CA ASP A 572 -13.93 2.38 1.54
C ASP A 572 -15.29 1.70 1.26
N ARG A 573 -15.77 0.86 2.19
CA ARG A 573 -17.05 0.14 2.14
C ARG A 573 -17.08 -0.95 1.07
N THR A 574 -15.91 -1.47 0.72
CA THR A 574 -15.76 -2.58 -0.22
C THR A 574 -15.03 -3.75 0.40
N VAL A 575 -15.25 -4.93 -0.19
CA VAL A 575 -14.43 -6.10 0.05
C VAL A 575 -13.73 -6.51 -1.23
N GLY A 576 -12.40 -6.57 -1.20
CA GLY A 576 -11.60 -7.11 -2.29
C GLY A 576 -11.37 -8.61 -2.13
N LEU A 577 -11.49 -9.36 -3.21
CA LEU A 577 -11.07 -10.77 -3.28
C LEU A 577 -9.88 -10.89 -4.24
N TRP A 578 -8.77 -11.41 -3.75
CA TRP A 578 -7.48 -11.45 -4.45
C TRP A 578 -6.96 -12.86 -4.56
N LYS A 579 -6.26 -13.15 -5.65
CA LYS A 579 -5.57 -14.43 -5.79
C LYS A 579 -4.29 -14.43 -4.95
N ALA A 580 -4.18 -15.39 -4.03
CA ALA A 580 -3.06 -15.50 -3.10
C ALA A 580 -1.69 -15.69 -3.77
N SER A 581 -1.66 -16.22 -5.01
CA SER A 581 -0.40 -16.51 -5.70
C SER A 581 0.31 -15.29 -6.28
N ASP A 582 -0.45 -14.25 -6.67
CA ASP A 582 0.07 -13.12 -7.44
C ASP A 582 -0.61 -11.78 -7.12
N GLY A 583 -1.57 -11.75 -6.18
CA GLY A 583 -2.27 -10.54 -5.75
C GLY A 583 -3.29 -9.99 -6.74
N ARG A 584 -3.58 -10.69 -7.84
CA ARG A 584 -4.55 -10.20 -8.83
C ARG A 584 -5.97 -10.20 -8.29
N SER A 585 -6.74 -9.18 -8.64
CA SER A 585 -8.17 -9.12 -8.32
C SER A 585 -8.93 -10.29 -8.94
N VAL A 586 -9.78 -10.92 -8.13
CA VAL A 586 -10.77 -11.93 -8.53
C VAL A 586 -12.12 -11.24 -8.68
N THR A 587 -12.56 -10.52 -7.64
CA THR A 587 -13.81 -9.76 -7.63
C THR A 587 -13.79 -8.71 -6.52
N THR A 588 -14.72 -7.75 -6.59
CA THR A 588 -14.92 -6.72 -5.56
C THR A 588 -16.39 -6.69 -5.16
N VAL A 589 -16.66 -6.85 -3.87
CA VAL A 589 -17.99 -6.66 -3.29
C VAL A 589 -18.16 -5.18 -2.96
N ALA A 590 -19.12 -4.52 -3.59
CA ALA A 590 -19.42 -3.11 -3.41
C ALA A 590 -20.89 -2.89 -3.03
N GLY A 591 -21.23 -1.66 -2.63
CA GLY A 591 -22.60 -1.30 -2.23
C GLY A 591 -22.97 -1.74 -0.80
N LEU A 592 -21.97 -1.91 0.08
CA LEU A 592 -22.17 -2.17 1.50
C LEU A 592 -22.56 -0.88 2.24
N ASP A 593 -23.37 -1.02 3.30
CA ASP A 593 -24.00 0.11 4.02
C ASP A 593 -23.14 0.62 5.19
N GLY A 594 -21.82 0.72 4.96
CA GLY A 594 -20.86 1.18 5.97
C GLY A 594 -19.46 0.65 5.73
N GLU A 595 -18.52 1.11 6.56
CA GLU A 595 -17.14 0.62 6.62
C GLU A 595 -17.14 -0.89 6.85
N VAL A 596 -16.25 -1.62 6.17
CA VAL A 596 -16.12 -3.05 6.42
C VAL A 596 -15.20 -3.26 7.60
N ARG A 597 -15.77 -3.72 8.69
CA ARG A 597 -15.09 -3.90 9.96
C ARG A 597 -14.45 -5.27 10.07
N SER A 598 -15.06 -6.33 9.53
CA SER A 598 -14.53 -7.70 9.61
C SER A 598 -14.98 -8.56 8.43
N VAL A 599 -14.07 -9.39 7.90
CA VAL A 599 -14.37 -10.40 6.88
C VAL A 599 -13.85 -11.78 7.29
N VAL A 600 -14.65 -12.82 7.08
CA VAL A 600 -14.25 -14.21 7.40
C VAL A 600 -14.88 -15.21 6.44
N PHE A 601 -14.09 -16.15 5.93
CA PHE A 601 -14.61 -17.26 5.13
C PHE A 601 -15.23 -18.33 6.02
N SER A 602 -16.31 -18.96 5.56
CA SER A 602 -16.83 -20.19 6.14
C SER A 602 -15.77 -21.30 6.05
N PRO A 603 -15.77 -22.29 6.97
CA PRO A 603 -14.81 -23.39 6.94
C PRO A 603 -14.80 -24.19 5.63
N ASP A 604 -15.91 -24.21 4.89
CA ASP A 604 -16.02 -24.85 3.58
C ASP A 604 -15.68 -23.93 2.39
N GLY A 605 -15.38 -22.65 2.65
CA GLY A 605 -14.96 -21.64 1.68
C GLY A 605 -16.05 -21.12 0.75
N LYS A 606 -17.31 -21.54 0.92
CA LYS A 606 -18.40 -21.14 0.02
C LYS A 606 -19.03 -19.81 0.36
N THR A 607 -18.93 -19.39 1.61
CA THR A 607 -19.56 -18.17 2.12
C THR A 607 -18.49 -17.26 2.71
N LEU A 608 -18.57 -15.97 2.42
CA LEU A 608 -17.79 -14.92 3.08
C LEU A 608 -18.75 -14.11 3.94
N ALA A 609 -18.55 -14.08 5.25
CA ALA A 609 -19.28 -13.17 6.14
C ALA A 609 -18.57 -11.81 6.16
N ILE A 610 -19.36 -10.74 6.05
CA ILE A 610 -18.89 -9.35 5.97
C ILE A 610 -19.62 -8.54 7.03
N ALA A 611 -18.90 -8.07 8.04
CA ALA A 611 -19.41 -7.13 9.04
C ALA A 611 -19.19 -5.70 8.56
N HIS A 612 -20.24 -4.89 8.58
CA HIS A 612 -20.23 -3.48 8.21
C HIS A 612 -21.28 -2.73 9.02
N GLY A 613 -21.48 -1.44 8.75
CA GLY A 613 -22.36 -0.55 9.53
C GLY A 613 -23.82 -1.02 9.72
N GLY A 614 -24.27 -2.02 8.96
CA GLY A 614 -25.57 -2.69 9.13
C GLY A 614 -25.48 -4.15 9.61
N PRO A 615 -26.55 -4.95 9.42
CA PRO A 615 -26.49 -6.39 9.65
C PRO A 615 -25.45 -7.03 8.73
N PRO A 616 -24.71 -8.05 9.20
CA PRO A 616 -23.62 -8.63 8.42
C PRO A 616 -24.17 -9.29 7.16
N THR A 617 -23.38 -9.22 6.09
CA THR A 617 -23.72 -9.81 4.80
C THR A 617 -23.05 -11.17 4.65
N LEU A 618 -23.82 -12.20 4.33
CA LEU A 618 -23.33 -13.49 3.89
C LEU A 618 -23.23 -13.49 2.36
N TRP A 619 -22.01 -13.44 1.86
CA TRP A 619 -21.70 -13.42 0.44
C TRP A 619 -21.37 -14.83 -0.07
N ASP A 620 -22.18 -15.35 -1.00
CA ASP A 620 -21.89 -16.61 -1.67
C ASP A 620 -20.78 -16.39 -2.72
N VAL A 621 -19.65 -17.06 -2.52
CA VAL A 621 -18.42 -16.87 -3.31
C VAL A 621 -18.58 -17.36 -4.75
N ALA A 622 -19.43 -18.36 -5.00
CA ALA A 622 -19.59 -18.96 -6.32
C ALA A 622 -20.60 -18.21 -7.19
N THR A 623 -21.66 -17.69 -6.58
CA THR A 623 -22.75 -17.00 -7.27
C THR A 623 -22.65 -15.48 -7.21
N GLU A 624 -21.72 -14.96 -6.40
CA GLU A 624 -21.51 -13.52 -6.19
C GLU A 624 -22.78 -12.81 -5.71
N ARG A 625 -23.44 -13.40 -4.71
CA ARG A 625 -24.69 -12.89 -4.14
C ARG A 625 -24.60 -12.72 -2.65
N GLY A 626 -24.93 -11.53 -2.18
CA GLY A 626 -25.04 -11.19 -0.76
C GLY A 626 -26.45 -11.44 -0.22
N THR A 627 -26.54 -12.02 0.97
CA THR A 627 -27.76 -12.08 1.78
C THR A 627 -27.49 -11.41 3.12
N SER A 628 -28.26 -10.39 3.47
CA SER A 628 -28.15 -9.73 4.78
C SER A 628 -28.71 -10.64 5.88
N LEU A 629 -27.97 -10.78 6.98
CA LEU A 629 -28.31 -11.69 8.07
C LEU A 629 -29.19 -11.00 9.12
N GLY A 630 -30.51 -11.14 8.96
CA GLY A 630 -31.51 -10.72 9.95
C GLY A 630 -31.57 -9.20 10.20
N SER A 631 -32.18 -8.81 11.32
CA SER A 631 -32.19 -7.43 11.81
C SER A 631 -31.24 -7.32 13.01
N LEU A 632 -30.13 -6.60 12.83
CA LEU A 632 -29.23 -6.20 13.91
C LEU A 632 -29.66 -4.81 14.39
N ARG A 633 -29.75 -4.57 15.71
CA ARG A 633 -30.13 -3.26 16.27
C ARG A 633 -29.00 -2.24 16.18
N ASP A 634 -27.77 -2.72 16.33
CA ASP A 634 -26.53 -1.96 16.29
C ASP A 634 -25.63 -2.54 15.17
N GLY A 635 -24.64 -1.79 14.69
CA GLY A 635 -23.74 -2.23 13.61
C GLY A 635 -22.95 -3.50 13.95
N ALA A 636 -22.59 -4.27 12.92
CA ALA A 636 -21.75 -5.46 13.06
C ALA A 636 -20.27 -5.08 13.04
N GLU A 637 -19.56 -5.41 14.11
CA GLU A 637 -18.16 -5.01 14.30
C GLU A 637 -17.19 -6.18 14.08
N ALA A 638 -17.52 -7.35 14.63
CA ALA A 638 -16.71 -8.56 14.49
C ALA A 638 -17.58 -9.75 14.05
N VAL A 639 -17.03 -10.65 13.23
CA VAL A 639 -17.72 -11.88 12.83
C VAL A 639 -16.80 -13.09 12.94
N ALA A 640 -17.36 -14.23 13.36
CA ALA A 640 -16.65 -15.51 13.39
C ALA A 640 -17.59 -16.66 13.07
N PHE A 641 -17.15 -17.63 12.26
CA PHE A 641 -17.87 -18.88 12.04
C PHE A 641 -17.50 -19.91 13.12
N SER A 642 -18.47 -20.71 13.53
CA SER A 642 -18.20 -21.95 14.27
C SER A 642 -17.38 -22.92 13.41
N PRO A 643 -16.60 -23.85 14.01
CA PRO A 643 -15.76 -24.79 13.26
C PRO A 643 -16.54 -25.67 12.26
N ASP A 644 -17.82 -25.95 12.53
CA ASP A 644 -18.72 -26.67 11.63
C ASP A 644 -19.35 -25.80 10.53
N GLY A 645 -19.20 -24.46 10.62
CA GLY A 645 -19.76 -23.49 9.69
C GLY A 645 -21.26 -23.27 9.82
N GLU A 646 -21.94 -23.89 10.79
CA GLU A 646 -23.41 -23.80 10.92
C GLU A 646 -23.86 -22.53 11.67
N THR A 647 -22.99 -21.97 12.51
CA THR A 647 -23.28 -20.81 13.35
C THR A 647 -22.32 -19.66 13.01
N LEU A 648 -22.87 -18.46 12.88
CA LEU A 648 -22.11 -17.22 12.82
C LEU A 648 -22.29 -16.47 14.15
N ALA A 649 -21.19 -16.14 14.82
CA ALA A 649 -21.18 -15.16 15.90
C ALA A 649 -20.95 -13.77 15.33
N VAL A 650 -21.72 -12.80 15.79
CA VAL A 650 -21.67 -11.40 15.37
C VAL A 650 -21.52 -10.53 16.60
N GLY A 651 -20.39 -9.84 16.71
CA GLY A 651 -20.10 -8.84 17.74
C GLY A 651 -20.69 -7.51 17.32
N THR A 652 -21.27 -6.79 18.28
CA THR A 652 -21.96 -5.53 18.02
C THR A 652 -21.27 -4.37 18.71
N TYR A 653 -21.50 -3.16 18.20
CA TYR A 653 -21.08 -1.91 18.84
C TYR A 653 -21.61 -1.79 20.29
N GLY A 654 -22.82 -2.30 20.55
CA GLY A 654 -23.46 -2.28 21.87
C GLY A 654 -22.93 -3.31 22.88
N GLY A 655 -21.91 -4.12 22.54
CA GLY A 655 -21.33 -5.12 23.44
C GLY A 655 -22.10 -6.44 23.53
N ALA A 656 -23.11 -6.63 22.69
CA ALA A 656 -23.79 -7.91 22.55
C ALA A 656 -23.07 -8.81 21.53
N VAL A 657 -23.12 -10.13 21.75
CA VAL A 657 -22.71 -11.14 20.77
C VAL A 657 -23.93 -11.93 20.32
N VAL A 658 -24.27 -11.83 19.04
CA VAL A 658 -25.44 -12.48 18.44
C VAL A 658 -25.02 -13.75 17.73
N LEU A 659 -25.60 -14.89 18.11
CA LEU A 659 -25.38 -16.19 17.47
C LEU A 659 -26.51 -16.48 16.48
N SER A 660 -26.17 -16.68 15.22
CA SER A 660 -27.14 -16.88 14.15
C SER A 660 -26.84 -18.13 13.33
N GLU A 661 -27.89 -18.84 12.91
CA GLU A 661 -27.78 -19.98 12.01
C GLU A 661 -27.53 -19.51 10.58
N VAL A 662 -26.46 -20.01 9.96
CA VAL A 662 -26.02 -19.56 8.63
C VAL A 662 -27.05 -19.95 7.55
N ALA A 663 -27.59 -21.17 7.62
CA ALA A 663 -28.50 -21.69 6.60
C ALA A 663 -29.88 -21.00 6.58
N THR A 664 -30.36 -20.53 7.72
CA THR A 664 -31.71 -19.93 7.85
C THR A 664 -31.68 -18.44 8.17
N THR A 665 -30.49 -17.87 8.38
CA THR A 665 -30.24 -16.51 8.85
C THR A 665 -31.00 -16.15 10.14
N ARG A 666 -31.39 -17.15 10.94
CA ARG A 666 -32.14 -16.94 12.19
C ARG A 666 -31.22 -16.80 13.37
N THR A 667 -31.46 -15.78 14.18
CA THR A 667 -30.81 -15.62 15.49
C THR A 667 -31.21 -16.76 16.43
N ARG A 668 -30.23 -17.51 16.94
CA ARG A 668 -30.37 -18.61 17.90
C ARG A 668 -30.26 -18.12 19.35
N ALA A 669 -29.41 -17.13 19.61
CA ALA A 669 -29.16 -16.58 20.93
C ALA A 669 -28.50 -15.20 20.84
N THR A 670 -28.64 -14.41 21.91
CA THR A 670 -27.84 -13.21 22.16
C THR A 670 -27.14 -13.40 23.49
N LEU A 671 -25.83 -13.19 23.52
CA LEU A 671 -25.00 -13.23 24.70
C LEU A 671 -24.72 -11.78 25.12
N GLU A 672 -25.18 -11.42 26.31
CA GLU A 672 -25.04 -10.08 26.87
C GLU A 672 -24.03 -10.10 28.02
N GLY A 673 -23.20 -9.07 28.11
CA GLY A 673 -22.30 -8.92 29.23
C GLY A 673 -21.20 -7.88 29.05
N HIS A 674 -20.67 -7.67 27.85
CA HIS A 674 -19.73 -6.58 27.63
C HIS A 674 -20.41 -5.23 27.78
N THR A 675 -19.69 -4.26 28.34
CA THR A 675 -20.19 -2.88 28.52
C THR A 675 -19.65 -1.92 27.47
N GLY A 676 -18.89 -2.43 26.50
CA GLY A 676 -18.31 -1.70 25.38
C GLY A 676 -18.33 -2.55 24.12
N GLU A 677 -17.92 -1.93 23.02
CA GLU A 677 -17.85 -2.53 21.69
C GLU A 677 -17.09 -3.86 21.67
N ILE A 678 -17.60 -4.82 20.89
CA ILE A 678 -16.92 -6.10 20.65
C ILE A 678 -15.84 -5.89 19.58
N ALA A 679 -14.59 -6.03 19.98
CA ALA A 679 -13.45 -5.86 19.09
C ALA A 679 -13.15 -7.12 18.26
N ASP A 680 -13.29 -8.31 18.85
CA ASP A 680 -12.87 -9.58 18.23
C ASP A 680 -13.71 -10.75 18.79
N LEU A 681 -13.88 -11.80 17.98
CA LEU A 681 -14.55 -13.06 18.30
C LEU A 681 -13.75 -14.26 17.79
N ALA A 682 -13.58 -15.29 18.63
CA ALA A 682 -12.97 -16.54 18.22
C ALA A 682 -13.69 -17.76 18.83
N PHE A 683 -14.10 -18.73 18.02
CA PHE A 683 -14.58 -20.01 18.53
C PHE A 683 -13.40 -20.89 18.95
N SER A 684 -13.59 -21.68 20.02
CA SER A 684 -12.67 -22.76 20.34
C SER A 684 -12.70 -23.82 19.21
N PRO A 685 -11.59 -24.54 18.95
CA PRO A 685 -11.53 -25.53 17.87
C PRO A 685 -12.58 -26.66 17.97
N ASP A 686 -13.04 -26.97 19.19
CA ASP A 686 -14.10 -27.95 19.44
C ASP A 686 -15.53 -27.38 19.30
N GLY A 687 -15.66 -26.06 19.09
CA GLY A 687 -16.93 -25.36 18.93
C GLY A 687 -17.78 -25.23 20.19
N THR A 688 -17.25 -25.56 21.36
CA THR A 688 -18.02 -25.54 22.63
C THR A 688 -17.96 -24.18 23.34
N THR A 689 -16.91 -23.41 23.07
CA THR A 689 -16.64 -22.12 23.71
C THR A 689 -16.48 -21.03 22.65
N LEU A 690 -16.95 -19.83 22.96
CA LEU A 690 -16.67 -18.62 22.20
C LEU A 690 -15.88 -17.65 23.08
N ALA A 691 -14.80 -17.08 22.56
CA ALA A 691 -14.11 -15.95 23.15
C ALA A 691 -14.60 -14.65 22.48
N SER A 692 -14.79 -13.59 23.28
CA SER A 692 -15.01 -12.24 22.78
C SER A 692 -14.07 -11.24 23.45
N ALA A 693 -13.51 -10.33 22.66
CA ALA A 693 -12.71 -9.19 23.12
C ALA A 693 -13.59 -7.94 23.19
N GLY A 694 -13.44 -7.13 24.23
CA GLY A 694 -14.23 -5.93 24.43
C GLY A 694 -13.40 -4.68 24.71
N TYR A 695 -13.91 -3.54 24.23
CA TYR A 695 -13.42 -2.20 24.60
C TYR A 695 -13.70 -1.83 26.06
N ASP A 696 -14.41 -2.68 26.80
CA ASP A 696 -14.54 -2.61 28.25
C ASP A 696 -13.29 -3.12 29.00
N GLY A 697 -12.22 -3.47 28.28
CA GLY A 697 -10.97 -3.97 28.83
C GLY A 697 -11.05 -5.41 29.32
N THR A 698 -12.03 -6.18 28.85
CA THR A 698 -12.18 -7.59 29.20
C THR A 698 -12.21 -8.50 27.97
N ALA A 699 -11.75 -9.73 28.16
CA ALA A 699 -12.10 -10.84 27.27
C ALA A 699 -13.08 -11.76 28.00
N ARG A 700 -14.11 -12.26 27.31
CA ARG A 700 -15.09 -13.18 27.90
C ARG A 700 -15.06 -14.52 27.19
N LEU A 701 -15.13 -15.59 27.98
CA LEU A 701 -15.33 -16.95 27.50
C LEU A 701 -16.79 -17.34 27.75
N TRP A 702 -17.49 -17.68 26.68
CA TRP A 702 -18.89 -18.08 26.69
C TRP A 702 -19.00 -19.57 26.47
N ASP A 703 -19.66 -20.28 27.38
CA ASP A 703 -20.05 -21.66 27.16
C ASP A 703 -21.29 -21.66 26.25
N LEU A 704 -21.17 -22.24 25.06
CA LEU A 704 -22.23 -22.23 24.05
C LEU A 704 -23.33 -23.25 24.32
N THR A 705 -23.08 -24.23 25.19
CA THR A 705 -24.08 -25.21 25.63
C THR A 705 -25.05 -24.56 26.61
N THR A 706 -24.52 -23.81 27.58
CA THR A 706 -25.29 -23.12 28.62
C THR A 706 -25.68 -21.69 28.25
N ARG A 707 -25.02 -21.11 27.23
CA ARG A 707 -25.16 -19.72 26.76
C ARG A 707 -24.88 -18.69 27.85
N ARG A 708 -23.90 -18.97 28.71
CA ARG A 708 -23.49 -18.11 29.82
C ARG A 708 -22.00 -17.82 29.75
N THR A 709 -21.59 -16.69 30.33
CA THR A 709 -20.18 -16.40 30.56
C THR A 709 -19.62 -17.44 31.52
N ALA A 710 -18.67 -18.24 31.04
CA ALA A 710 -17.87 -19.16 31.86
C ALA A 710 -16.81 -18.39 32.64
N PHE A 711 -16.10 -17.47 31.97
CA PHE A 711 -15.06 -16.65 32.57
C PHE A 711 -15.05 -15.22 31.99
N THR A 712 -14.77 -14.24 32.86
CA THR A 712 -14.39 -12.88 32.46
C THR A 712 -12.91 -12.70 32.80
N LEU A 713 -12.11 -12.45 31.77
CA LEU A 713 -10.66 -12.31 31.85
C LEU A 713 -10.33 -10.82 31.80
N THR A 714 -9.59 -10.34 32.80
CA THR A 714 -9.16 -8.94 32.88
C THR A 714 -7.64 -8.90 32.84
N PRO A 715 -7.03 -8.42 31.75
CA PRO A 715 -5.59 -8.16 31.70
C PRO A 715 -5.17 -7.19 32.83
N PRO A 716 -3.93 -7.30 33.32
CA PRO A 716 -3.42 -6.35 34.30
C PRO A 716 -3.43 -4.92 33.73
N THR A 717 -3.75 -3.93 34.56
CA THR A 717 -3.69 -2.52 34.17
C THR A 717 -2.24 -2.15 33.84
N PRO A 718 -1.98 -1.44 32.72
CA PRO A 718 -0.63 -1.00 32.40
C PRO A 718 -0.07 -0.15 33.54
N THR A 719 1.15 -0.45 33.97
CA THR A 719 1.84 0.37 34.96
C THR A 719 2.43 1.57 34.23
N PRO A 720 2.12 2.82 34.62
CA PRO A 720 2.75 3.97 34.00
C PRO A 720 4.25 3.92 34.27
N SER A 721 5.04 3.89 33.19
CA SER A 721 6.51 3.90 33.18
C SER A 721 7.07 5.28 33.50
#